data_AF-A0AAU5Y288-F1
#
_entry.id   AF-A0AAU5Y288-F1
#
_cell.length_a   1.000
_cell.length_b   1.000
_cell.length_c   1.000
_cell.angle_alpha   90.00
_cell.angle_beta   90.00
_cell.angle_gamma   90.00
#
_symmetry.space_group_name_H-M   'P 1'
#
loop_
_entity.id
_entity.type
_entity.pdbx_description
1 polymer ?
#
loop_
_entity_poly.entity_id
_entity_poly.type
_entity_poly.pdbx_seq_one_letter_code
_entity_poly.pdbx_strand_id
1 'polypeptide(L)'
;MATAKAASEQAATETEQAKQESDRAVVEAAAAMKAAQAAKDAAAAAQGHAGEATDAANRAAYAADQAAFTARQAIGAANAASRSAHTAAMAAARAAAAAGQARTAASHAYDAAAAAIGDKVKAADATKAAQTARDAAVSASTAADAARAARTASQRAKDAGSAAGDAATQSRTAAQAATDAANSAAAAGADARQAQAAAANARAQAARATAAAQASQSWADEAGSDAGAAADAASAAANDATAAAAAADDAAAHAGQATDAAAKATAHANAATAAANAAVGASNQAARIAQAARKADDDRIALNGQQADDAARAAASSASVRPVPPRWDLDQVSTWNAETTRLITEATAVGTARATVLTDARKVALTLAGQGGPWTKTAALAALSASDNEVVDFITTGLTAAAGQDDRAVLAQLVDAAAPGFQTAGNAALAGSDIDVRNFLRSRDYPGRAQDDTLQVSQVMSAARTAGRTVVVQEGQKALDAGTDQALREFLDNGQFVALGMDDQLKASQIQSAARAAGAREVVNAAQAALDGPPVLLREFIAVGQYTAARRDQNTAAHNAAIDGLLAQAASSAATATHDADEAQAAAARARNAADEAAGYADQAATAANQAADYARQAQDAATRAAASAQQAQTSANTAAGAAASAVVSADRAGRSAATAQYYAHAAAGYAHDAASSAKIAYDAAIQAGNDAAAAAIAAKDAWQSVANKAATEKQQLIQQRRADCDDNARDVEAVNLLSNQDCVLLFSGSQAEQERILGHLQDICRQHIPQGDPTLARCLDYRNLFSPNYMATLRDDFTNFVTAGTDPDLGGLLVLIASLVCPECELADLLAGGAAELRAGAGAAALTEAADVAGVGLLDAAGAGAAAQLGRAASAAQEAAAESGALANEAAHLADLPDIGLLEITATNPSASEIRAAEEMAGAGSRVTLRDPVGTRAGGGTSDLVVDGVLWDVYSPTGTSIDSMLGKIAKKYSQVHGGGVIVDLRGTGLSAADFGGAAEALRRVNGMIKSWGKAELIGEVRFFGG
;
A
#
# COMPACT_ATOMS: atom_id res chain seq x y z
N MET A 1 -41.66 83.27 -14.00
CA MET A 1 -42.55 82.32 -14.71
C MET A 1 -41.73 81.34 -15.52
N ALA A 2 -41.21 81.74 -16.70
CA ALA A 2 -40.44 80.85 -17.58
C ALA A 2 -39.27 80.15 -16.87
N THR A 3 -38.53 80.86 -16.00
CA THR A 3 -37.44 80.29 -15.20
C THR A 3 -37.89 79.19 -14.24
N ALA A 4 -39.05 79.36 -13.58
CA ALA A 4 -39.57 78.34 -12.66
C ALA A 4 -40.03 77.08 -13.41
N LYS A 5 -40.62 77.27 -14.60
CA LYS A 5 -41.02 76.17 -15.47
C LYS A 5 -39.81 75.40 -16.02
N ALA A 6 -38.81 76.10 -16.54
CA ALA A 6 -37.58 75.47 -17.04
C ALA A 6 -36.84 74.70 -15.95
N ALA A 7 -36.76 75.25 -14.73
CA ALA A 7 -36.18 74.57 -13.59
C ALA A 7 -36.99 73.32 -13.18
N SER A 8 -38.32 73.35 -13.28
CA SER A 8 -39.17 72.17 -13.07
C SER A 8 -38.96 71.09 -14.14
N GLU A 9 -38.83 71.45 -15.42
CA GLU A 9 -38.55 70.51 -16.51
C GLU A 9 -37.15 69.87 -16.35
N GLN A 10 -36.17 70.64 -15.87
CA GLN A 10 -34.85 70.12 -15.53
C GLN A 10 -34.92 69.15 -14.34
N ALA A 11 -35.65 69.48 -13.27
CA ALA A 11 -35.83 68.58 -12.13
C ALA A 11 -36.44 67.24 -12.56
N ALA A 12 -37.47 67.26 -13.43
CA ALA A 12 -38.07 66.06 -13.99
C ALA A 12 -37.08 65.21 -14.81
N THR A 13 -36.24 65.85 -15.64
CA THR A 13 -35.23 65.16 -16.44
C THR A 13 -34.17 64.47 -15.57
N GLU A 14 -33.64 65.19 -14.59
CA GLU A 14 -32.67 64.63 -13.64
C GLU A 14 -33.28 63.51 -12.79
N THR A 15 -34.56 63.62 -12.44
CA THR A 15 -35.30 62.57 -11.72
C THR A 15 -35.39 61.28 -12.53
N GLU A 16 -35.67 61.37 -13.83
CA GLU A 16 -35.73 60.20 -14.70
C GLU A 16 -34.35 59.54 -14.86
N GLN A 17 -33.28 60.33 -14.98
CA GLN A 17 -31.90 59.80 -15.00
C GLN A 17 -31.55 59.11 -13.68
N ALA A 18 -31.96 59.68 -12.53
CA ALA A 18 -31.76 59.06 -11.22
C ALA A 18 -32.50 57.71 -11.10
N LYS A 19 -33.71 57.59 -11.67
CA LYS A 19 -34.46 56.33 -11.72
C LYS A 19 -33.76 55.28 -12.59
N GLN A 20 -33.28 55.65 -13.77
CA GLN A 20 -32.58 54.72 -14.67
C GLN A 20 -31.28 54.17 -14.05
N GLU A 21 -30.48 55.02 -13.41
CA GLU A 21 -29.27 54.57 -12.71
C GLU A 21 -29.62 53.76 -11.45
N SER A 22 -30.73 54.06 -10.76
CA SER A 22 -31.24 53.21 -9.68
C SER A 22 -31.63 51.82 -10.17
N ASP A 23 -32.33 51.70 -11.30
CA ASP A 23 -32.72 50.41 -11.86
C ASP A 23 -31.49 49.61 -12.30
N ARG A 24 -30.48 50.29 -12.85
CA ARG A 24 -29.18 49.68 -13.16
C ARG A 24 -28.51 49.12 -11.89
N ALA A 25 -28.46 49.90 -10.80
CA ALA A 25 -27.87 49.42 -9.54
C ALA A 25 -28.58 48.15 -9.02
N VAL A 26 -29.91 48.07 -9.14
CA VAL A 26 -30.70 46.89 -8.76
C VAL A 26 -30.39 45.68 -9.66
N VAL A 27 -30.25 45.88 -10.97
CA VAL A 27 -29.88 44.80 -11.91
C VAL A 27 -28.48 44.26 -11.60
N GLU A 28 -27.51 45.15 -11.35
CA GLU A 28 -26.15 44.75 -10.98
C GLU A 28 -26.11 44.01 -9.63
N ALA A 29 -26.92 44.44 -8.66
CA ALA A 29 -27.05 43.72 -7.38
C ALA A 29 -27.61 42.30 -7.56
N ALA A 30 -28.60 42.12 -8.43
CA ALA A 30 -29.14 40.79 -8.76
C ALA A 30 -28.12 39.91 -9.50
N ALA A 31 -27.27 40.50 -10.35
CA ALA A 31 -26.17 39.79 -11.01
C ALA A 31 -25.09 39.37 -9.99
N ALA A 32 -24.73 40.24 -9.06
CA ALA A 32 -23.82 39.93 -7.96
C ALA A 32 -24.36 38.77 -7.10
N MET A 33 -25.67 38.76 -6.78
CA MET A 33 -26.32 37.65 -6.08
C MET A 33 -26.17 36.32 -6.82
N LYS A 34 -26.39 36.31 -8.14
CA LYS A 34 -26.29 35.11 -8.96
C LYS A 34 -24.85 34.59 -9.02
N ALA A 35 -23.87 35.47 -9.17
CA ALA A 35 -22.45 35.13 -9.14
C ALA A 35 -22.03 34.57 -7.76
N ALA A 36 -22.52 35.19 -6.68
CA ALA A 36 -22.29 34.68 -5.33
C ALA A 36 -22.90 33.28 -5.10
N GLN A 37 -24.06 32.99 -5.67
CA GLN A 37 -24.62 31.63 -5.63
C GLN A 37 -23.78 30.64 -6.41
N ALA A 38 -23.29 31.00 -7.61
CA ALA A 38 -22.40 30.15 -8.38
C ALA A 38 -21.09 29.85 -7.63
N ALA A 39 -20.53 30.83 -6.91
CA ALA A 39 -19.37 30.63 -6.05
C ALA A 39 -19.64 29.62 -4.92
N LYS A 40 -20.83 29.70 -4.30
CA LYS A 40 -21.26 28.75 -3.25
C LYS A 40 -21.45 27.33 -3.79
N ASP A 41 -22.06 27.20 -4.97
CA ASP A 41 -22.30 25.90 -5.61
C ASP A 41 -20.97 25.23 -5.98
N ALA A 42 -20.02 25.99 -6.53
CA ALA A 42 -18.67 25.51 -6.81
C ALA A 42 -17.91 25.14 -5.52
N ALA A 43 -18.04 25.91 -4.44
CA ALA A 43 -17.45 25.55 -3.16
C ALA A 43 -18.02 24.24 -2.58
N ALA A 44 -19.32 23.99 -2.75
CA ALA A 44 -19.94 22.73 -2.34
C ALA A 44 -19.48 21.54 -3.21
N ALA A 45 -19.27 21.73 -4.51
CA ALA A 45 -18.69 20.72 -5.39
C ALA A 45 -17.23 20.40 -4.98
N ALA A 46 -16.42 21.42 -4.71
CA ALA A 46 -15.05 21.25 -4.21
C ALA A 46 -15.02 20.46 -2.88
N GLN A 47 -15.98 20.70 -1.98
CA GLN A 47 -16.14 19.91 -0.75
C GLN A 47 -16.45 18.44 -1.04
N GLY A 48 -17.36 18.17 -1.98
CA GLY A 48 -17.70 16.82 -2.41
C GLY A 48 -16.47 16.05 -2.92
N HIS A 49 -15.72 16.65 -3.83
CA HIS A 49 -14.50 16.05 -4.37
C HIS A 49 -13.38 15.92 -3.34
N ALA A 50 -13.27 16.83 -2.35
CA ALA A 50 -12.36 16.64 -1.22
C ALA A 50 -12.72 15.41 -0.37
N GLY A 51 -14.03 15.14 -0.21
CA GLY A 51 -14.53 13.90 0.40
C GLY A 51 -14.14 12.67 -0.41
N GLU A 52 -14.40 12.67 -1.72
CA GLU A 52 -14.04 11.57 -2.63
C GLU A 52 -12.53 11.28 -2.63
N ALA A 53 -11.69 12.31 -2.64
CA ALA A 53 -10.24 12.20 -2.55
C ALA A 53 -9.80 11.57 -1.22
N THR A 54 -10.46 11.93 -0.12
CA THR A 54 -10.20 11.38 1.21
C THR A 54 -10.61 9.90 1.29
N ASP A 55 -11.76 9.54 0.74
CA ASP A 55 -12.22 8.15 0.71
C ASP A 55 -11.32 7.27 -0.16
N ALA A 56 -10.89 7.76 -1.32
CA ALA A 56 -9.91 7.09 -2.16
C ALA A 56 -8.56 6.91 -1.45
N ALA A 57 -8.09 7.93 -0.72
CA ALA A 57 -6.88 7.82 0.08
C ALA A 57 -7.00 6.75 1.20
N ASN A 58 -8.16 6.64 1.84
CA ASN A 58 -8.41 5.61 2.84
C ASN A 58 -8.40 4.19 2.24
N ARG A 59 -8.98 4.00 1.05
CA ARG A 59 -8.92 2.71 0.34
C ARG A 59 -7.49 2.36 -0.10
N ALA A 60 -6.73 3.33 -0.61
CA ALA A 60 -5.32 3.15 -0.94
C ALA A 60 -4.48 2.74 0.30
N ALA A 61 -4.74 3.34 1.46
CA ALA A 61 -4.10 2.97 2.72
C ALA A 61 -4.47 1.53 3.16
N TYR A 62 -5.74 1.15 3.07
CA TYR A 62 -6.18 -0.21 3.35
C TYR A 62 -5.51 -1.24 2.43
N ALA A 63 -5.46 -0.95 1.12
CA ALA A 63 -4.78 -1.80 0.15
C ALA A 63 -3.28 -1.93 0.46
N ALA A 64 -2.62 -0.85 0.88
CA ALA A 64 -1.23 -0.89 1.33
C ALA A 64 -1.03 -1.80 2.56
N ASP A 65 -1.93 -1.75 3.54
CA ASP A 65 -1.90 -2.64 4.71
C ASP A 65 -2.09 -4.11 4.33
N GLN A 66 -2.98 -4.41 3.37
CA GLN A 66 -3.17 -5.76 2.83
C GLN A 66 -1.95 -6.25 2.04
N ALA A 67 -1.32 -5.38 1.25
CA ALA A 67 -0.06 -5.67 0.56
C ALA A 67 1.05 -6.01 1.56
N ALA A 68 1.18 -5.25 2.65
CA ALA A 68 2.14 -5.53 3.72
C ALA A 68 1.84 -6.84 4.47
N PHE A 69 0.57 -7.14 4.74
CA PHE A 69 0.16 -8.38 5.39
C PHE A 69 0.48 -9.61 4.53
N THR A 70 0.17 -9.58 3.24
CA THR A 70 0.49 -10.66 2.29
C THR A 70 2.00 -10.80 2.08
N ALA A 71 2.75 -9.69 2.07
CA ALA A 71 4.21 -9.74 2.05
C ALA A 71 4.81 -10.49 3.26
N ARG A 72 4.26 -10.28 4.47
CA ARG A 72 4.65 -11.06 5.66
C ARG A 72 4.37 -12.55 5.52
N GLN A 73 3.26 -12.94 4.88
CA GLN A 73 2.98 -14.35 4.58
C GLN A 73 4.00 -14.93 3.60
N ALA A 74 4.38 -14.19 2.56
CA ALA A 74 5.41 -14.60 1.60
C ALA A 74 6.77 -14.83 2.30
N ILE A 75 7.16 -13.93 3.20
CA ILE A 75 8.39 -14.07 4.02
C ILE A 75 8.32 -15.30 4.92
N GLY A 76 7.19 -15.50 5.61
CA GLY A 76 6.98 -16.68 6.47
C GLY A 76 7.11 -18.00 5.70
N ALA A 77 6.50 -18.06 4.51
CA ALA A 77 6.58 -19.21 3.62
C ALA A 77 8.01 -19.41 3.08
N ALA A 78 8.72 -18.36 2.67
CA ALA A 78 10.11 -18.43 2.24
C ALA A 78 11.04 -18.97 3.32
N ASN A 79 10.88 -18.51 4.57
CA ASN A 79 11.63 -19.03 5.72
C ASN A 79 11.33 -20.51 5.98
N ALA A 80 10.08 -20.94 5.83
CA ALA A 80 9.70 -22.35 5.94
C ALA A 80 10.29 -23.22 4.80
N ALA A 81 10.36 -22.68 3.58
CA ALA A 81 11.03 -23.34 2.46
C ALA A 81 12.53 -23.52 2.73
N SER A 82 13.20 -22.49 3.26
CA SER A 82 14.62 -22.53 3.63
C SER A 82 14.91 -23.59 4.71
N ARG A 83 14.09 -23.64 5.78
CA ARG A 83 14.21 -24.69 6.82
C ARG A 83 14.04 -26.09 6.23
N SER A 84 13.07 -26.27 5.33
CA SER A 84 12.82 -27.56 4.67
C SER A 84 13.99 -27.95 3.75
N ALA A 85 14.59 -26.99 3.05
CA ALA A 85 15.80 -27.23 2.27
C ALA A 85 16.99 -27.67 3.13
N HIS A 86 17.16 -27.08 4.31
CA HIS A 86 18.18 -27.50 5.26
C HIS A 86 17.93 -28.93 5.77
N THR A 87 16.68 -29.29 6.10
CA THR A 87 16.33 -30.68 6.47
C THR A 87 16.65 -31.67 5.35
N ALA A 88 16.34 -31.32 4.09
CA ALA A 88 16.67 -32.16 2.94
C ALA A 88 18.18 -32.35 2.77
N ALA A 89 18.98 -31.29 2.96
CA ALA A 89 20.43 -31.35 2.89
C ALA A 89 21.04 -32.23 4.00
N MET A 90 20.55 -32.10 5.24
CA MET A 90 21.01 -32.94 6.35
C MET A 90 20.67 -34.41 6.15
N ALA A 91 19.47 -34.71 5.64
CA ALA A 91 19.09 -36.07 5.30
C ALA A 91 19.95 -36.65 4.16
N ALA A 92 20.27 -35.86 3.13
CA ALA A 92 21.18 -36.28 2.07
C ALA A 92 22.59 -36.60 2.58
N ALA A 93 23.11 -35.80 3.52
CA ALA A 93 24.41 -36.06 4.15
C ALA A 93 24.43 -37.36 4.98
N ARG A 94 23.35 -37.65 5.72
CA ARG A 94 23.22 -38.93 6.46
C ARG A 94 23.08 -40.13 5.53
N ALA A 95 22.31 -40.00 4.44
CA ALA A 95 22.22 -41.04 3.41
C ALA A 95 23.59 -41.34 2.79
N ALA A 96 24.41 -40.32 2.54
CA ALA A 96 25.78 -40.49 2.06
C ALA A 96 26.68 -41.24 3.06
N ALA A 97 26.59 -40.89 4.35
CA ALA A 97 27.34 -41.55 5.41
C ALA A 97 26.94 -43.04 5.54
N ALA A 98 25.63 -43.33 5.52
CA ALA A 98 25.10 -44.68 5.56
C ALA A 98 25.52 -45.50 4.32
N ALA A 99 25.54 -44.91 3.12
CA ALA A 99 26.08 -45.55 1.93
C ALA A 99 27.59 -45.85 2.05
N GLY A 100 28.35 -44.96 2.70
CA GLY A 100 29.76 -45.18 3.03
C GLY A 100 29.97 -46.36 3.97
N GLN A 101 29.12 -46.49 5.00
CA GLN A 101 29.13 -47.62 5.93
C GLN A 101 28.76 -48.94 5.23
N ALA A 102 27.73 -48.92 4.37
CA ALA A 102 27.33 -50.08 3.58
C ALA A 102 28.47 -50.58 2.68
N ARG A 103 29.21 -49.67 2.05
CA ARG A 103 30.39 -50.00 1.24
C ARG A 103 31.50 -50.66 2.05
N THR A 104 31.81 -50.14 3.23
CA THR A 104 32.83 -50.72 4.11
C THR A 104 32.43 -52.12 4.57
N ALA A 105 31.16 -52.31 4.95
CA ALA A 105 30.64 -53.62 5.32
C ALA A 105 30.66 -54.61 4.14
N ALA A 106 30.34 -54.16 2.92
CA ALA A 106 30.47 -54.99 1.72
C ALA A 106 31.92 -55.41 1.46
N SER A 107 32.90 -54.53 1.66
CA SER A 107 34.31 -54.88 1.58
C SER A 107 34.70 -55.94 2.60
N HIS A 108 34.22 -55.82 3.84
CA HIS A 108 34.48 -56.84 4.87
C HIS A 108 33.85 -58.20 4.52
N ALA A 109 32.64 -58.20 3.95
CA ALA A 109 32.01 -59.43 3.47
C ALA A 109 32.82 -60.07 2.34
N TYR A 110 33.33 -59.25 1.41
CA TYR A 110 34.20 -59.70 0.32
C TYR A 110 35.51 -60.30 0.82
N ASP A 111 36.20 -59.63 1.75
CA ASP A 111 37.47 -60.11 2.33
C ASP A 111 37.27 -61.44 3.07
N ALA A 112 36.19 -61.55 3.84
CA ALA A 112 35.83 -62.80 4.52
C ALA A 112 35.49 -63.93 3.53
N ALA A 113 34.78 -63.62 2.44
CA ALA A 113 34.51 -64.60 1.39
C ALA A 113 35.79 -65.09 0.69
N ALA A 114 36.73 -64.20 0.40
CA ALA A 114 38.03 -64.55 -0.16
C ALA A 114 38.84 -65.45 0.80
N ALA A 115 38.83 -65.14 2.09
CA ALA A 115 39.44 -65.97 3.12
C ALA A 115 38.79 -67.37 3.17
N ALA A 116 37.46 -67.44 3.18
CA ALA A 116 36.72 -68.71 3.15
C ALA A 116 37.05 -69.57 1.92
N ILE A 117 37.22 -68.96 0.73
CA ILE A 117 37.67 -69.67 -0.47
C ILE A 117 39.11 -70.20 -0.28
N GLY A 118 40.00 -69.39 0.28
CA GLY A 118 41.37 -69.82 0.59
C GLY A 118 41.39 -71.03 1.53
N ASP A 119 40.56 -71.01 2.56
CA ASP A 119 40.44 -72.10 3.52
C ASP A 119 39.80 -73.35 2.92
N LYS A 120 38.82 -73.20 2.02
CA LYS A 120 38.32 -74.30 1.19
C LYS A 120 39.45 -74.97 0.39
N VAL A 121 40.33 -74.20 -0.25
CA VAL A 121 41.46 -74.77 -1.01
C VAL A 121 42.40 -75.54 -0.09
N LYS A 122 42.72 -75.00 1.08
CA LYS A 122 43.54 -75.71 2.10
C LYS A 122 42.89 -77.02 2.53
N ALA A 123 41.57 -77.03 2.74
CA ALA A 123 40.84 -78.23 3.09
C ALA A 123 40.91 -79.30 1.99
N ALA A 124 40.73 -78.91 0.72
CA ALA A 124 40.85 -79.80 -0.43
C ALA A 124 42.28 -80.37 -0.58
N ASP A 125 43.31 -79.54 -0.45
CA ASP A 125 44.72 -79.96 -0.52
C ASP A 125 45.08 -80.94 0.61
N ALA A 126 44.64 -80.63 1.84
CA ALA A 126 44.83 -81.51 2.98
C ALA A 126 44.09 -82.85 2.79
N THR A 127 42.89 -82.83 2.22
CA THR A 127 42.13 -84.03 1.87
C THR A 127 42.86 -84.91 0.86
N LYS A 128 43.40 -84.31 -0.21
CA LYS A 128 44.19 -85.03 -1.21
C LYS A 128 45.45 -85.64 -0.60
N ALA A 129 46.11 -84.92 0.30
CA ALA A 129 47.26 -85.43 1.04
C ALA A 129 46.87 -86.59 1.96
N ALA A 130 45.71 -86.52 2.62
CA ALA A 130 45.18 -87.61 3.45
C ALA A 130 44.89 -88.86 2.60
N GLN A 131 44.29 -88.70 1.42
CA GLN A 131 44.03 -89.80 0.47
C GLN A 131 45.33 -90.43 -0.04
N THR A 132 46.33 -89.61 -0.36
CA THR A 132 47.67 -90.09 -0.76
C THR A 132 48.31 -90.92 0.35
N ALA A 133 48.22 -90.43 1.59
CA ALA A 133 48.73 -91.13 2.75
C ALA A 133 47.97 -92.44 3.03
N ARG A 134 46.64 -92.46 2.82
CA ARG A 134 45.85 -93.70 2.82
C ARG A 134 46.36 -94.68 1.77
N ASP A 135 46.57 -94.25 0.53
CA ASP A 135 47.01 -95.15 -0.54
C ASP A 135 48.40 -95.74 -0.26
N ALA A 136 49.29 -94.94 0.36
CA ALA A 136 50.55 -95.43 0.89
C ALA A 136 50.35 -96.46 2.01
N ALA A 137 49.40 -96.23 2.93
CA ALA A 137 49.06 -97.20 3.97
C ALA A 137 48.48 -98.50 3.41
N VAL A 138 47.69 -98.42 2.35
CA VAL A 138 47.14 -99.58 1.63
C VAL A 138 48.24 -100.36 0.91
N SER A 139 49.20 -99.67 0.29
CA SER A 139 50.26 -100.26 -0.53
C SER A 139 51.49 -100.71 0.26
N ALA A 140 51.62 -100.32 1.52
CA ALA A 140 52.72 -100.70 2.39
C ALA A 140 52.89 -102.23 2.49
N SER A 141 54.14 -102.71 2.56
CA SER A 141 54.43 -104.13 2.76
C SER A 141 54.29 -104.58 4.21
N THR A 142 54.44 -103.64 5.16
CA THR A 142 54.38 -103.92 6.59
C THR A 142 53.30 -103.11 7.32
N ALA A 143 52.82 -103.62 8.45
CA ALA A 143 51.92 -102.92 9.36
C ALA A 143 52.56 -101.64 9.92
N ALA A 144 53.87 -101.66 10.18
CA ALA A 144 54.62 -100.50 10.67
C ALA A 144 54.70 -99.36 9.62
N ASP A 145 54.94 -99.69 8.34
CA ASP A 145 54.90 -98.73 7.24
C ASP A 145 53.49 -98.17 7.02
N ALA A 146 52.47 -99.04 7.09
CA ALA A 146 51.08 -98.62 7.01
C ALA A 146 50.71 -97.66 8.14
N ALA A 147 51.20 -97.88 9.37
CA ALA A 147 50.92 -97.04 10.53
C ALA A 147 51.60 -95.66 10.43
N ARG A 148 52.81 -95.57 9.87
CA ARG A 148 53.44 -94.27 9.55
C ARG A 148 52.59 -93.46 8.56
N ALA A 149 52.09 -94.11 7.51
CA ALA A 149 51.23 -93.48 6.52
C ALA A 149 49.85 -93.11 7.09
N ALA A 150 49.24 -93.95 7.93
CA ALA A 150 47.96 -93.67 8.59
C ALA A 150 48.02 -92.50 9.58
N ARG A 151 49.13 -92.35 10.33
CA ARG A 151 49.38 -91.14 11.14
C ARG A 151 49.44 -89.87 10.29
N THR A 152 50.10 -89.94 9.13
CA THR A 152 50.14 -88.83 8.18
C THR A 152 48.73 -88.49 7.67
N ALA A 153 47.93 -89.49 7.31
CA ALA A 153 46.55 -89.29 6.89
C ALA A 153 45.70 -88.61 7.97
N SER A 154 45.87 -89.00 9.24
CA SER A 154 45.16 -88.42 10.39
C SER A 154 45.54 -86.97 10.66
N GLN A 155 46.84 -86.64 10.56
CA GLN A 155 47.29 -85.25 10.66
C GLN A 155 46.72 -84.38 9.54
N ARG A 156 46.66 -84.91 8.31
CA ARG A 156 46.05 -84.20 7.18
C ARG A 156 44.54 -84.04 7.33
N ALA A 157 43.83 -85.01 7.91
CA ALA A 157 42.42 -84.87 8.26
C ALA A 157 42.19 -83.76 9.30
N LYS A 158 43.08 -83.64 10.30
CA LYS A 158 43.05 -82.52 11.27
C LYS A 158 43.30 -81.16 10.60
N ASP A 159 44.28 -81.08 9.70
CA ASP A 159 44.55 -79.86 8.92
C ASP A 159 43.31 -79.46 8.09
N ALA A 160 42.65 -80.42 7.43
CA ALA A 160 41.42 -80.20 6.67
C ALA A 160 40.25 -79.74 7.55
N GLY A 161 40.06 -80.38 8.72
CA GLY A 161 39.03 -79.98 9.69
C GLY A 161 39.25 -78.57 10.27
N SER A 162 40.51 -78.18 10.48
CA SER A 162 40.85 -76.83 10.97
C SER A 162 40.54 -75.78 9.89
N ALA A 163 40.93 -76.04 8.64
CA ALA A 163 40.59 -75.19 7.51
C ALA A 163 39.07 -75.08 7.28
N ALA A 164 38.31 -76.16 7.47
CA ALA A 164 36.85 -76.12 7.40
C ALA A 164 36.23 -75.26 8.53
N GLY A 165 36.78 -75.33 9.75
CA GLY A 165 36.38 -74.48 10.87
C GLY A 165 36.68 -72.99 10.65
N ASP A 166 37.83 -72.68 10.06
CA ASP A 166 38.20 -71.32 9.68
C ASP A 166 37.25 -70.80 8.59
N ALA A 167 36.99 -71.59 7.53
CA ALA A 167 36.04 -71.24 6.47
C ALA A 167 34.63 -70.97 7.03
N ALA A 168 34.16 -71.75 8.00
CA ALA A 168 32.88 -71.56 8.68
C ALA A 168 32.83 -70.25 9.49
N THR A 169 33.94 -69.88 10.13
CA THR A 169 34.07 -68.62 10.85
C THR A 169 34.05 -67.44 9.88
N GLN A 170 34.77 -67.55 8.76
CA GLN A 170 34.73 -66.52 7.71
C GLN A 170 33.34 -66.38 7.09
N SER A 171 32.59 -67.47 6.90
CA SER A 171 31.20 -67.42 6.45
C SER A 171 30.30 -66.62 7.40
N ARG A 172 30.42 -66.83 8.73
CA ARG A 172 29.69 -66.04 9.73
C ARG A 172 30.08 -64.56 9.71
N THR A 173 31.37 -64.26 9.60
CA THR A 173 31.87 -62.88 9.46
C THR A 173 31.28 -62.21 8.21
N ALA A 174 31.26 -62.91 7.07
CA ALA A 174 30.68 -62.40 5.85
C ALA A 174 29.16 -62.16 5.97
N ALA A 175 28.44 -63.06 6.64
CA ALA A 175 27.00 -62.92 6.90
C ALA A 175 26.68 -61.73 7.84
N GLN A 176 27.47 -61.52 8.90
CA GLN A 176 27.32 -60.35 9.76
C GLN A 176 27.59 -59.05 8.99
N ALA A 177 28.66 -59.02 8.21
CA ALA A 177 28.99 -57.86 7.37
C ALA A 177 27.90 -57.58 6.32
N ALA A 178 27.26 -58.62 5.76
CA ALA A 178 26.10 -58.45 4.88
C ALA A 178 24.89 -57.85 5.63
N THR A 179 24.64 -58.27 6.87
CA THR A 179 23.59 -57.68 7.73
C THR A 179 23.88 -56.20 8.03
N ASP A 180 25.12 -55.85 8.37
CA ASP A 180 25.53 -54.47 8.63
C ASP A 180 25.38 -53.59 7.38
N ALA A 181 25.71 -54.12 6.20
CA ALA A 181 25.49 -53.46 4.92
C ALA A 181 24.00 -53.24 4.64
N ALA A 182 23.15 -54.24 4.88
CA ALA A 182 21.70 -54.15 4.70
C ALA A 182 21.05 -53.12 5.65
N ASN A 183 21.47 -53.09 6.93
CA ASN A 183 21.01 -52.10 7.91
C ASN A 183 21.40 -50.67 7.49
N SER A 184 22.63 -50.49 7.01
CA SER A 184 23.12 -49.21 6.50
C SER A 184 22.35 -48.78 5.23
N ALA A 185 22.02 -49.72 4.34
CA ALA A 185 21.18 -49.44 3.18
C ALA A 185 19.75 -49.05 3.55
N ALA A 186 19.16 -49.70 4.56
CA ALA A 186 17.85 -49.35 5.09
C ALA A 186 17.84 -47.93 5.70
N ALA A 187 18.89 -47.56 6.44
CA ALA A 187 19.07 -46.21 6.98
C ALA A 187 19.20 -45.16 5.86
N ALA A 188 20.03 -45.42 4.84
CA ALA A 188 20.16 -44.54 3.68
C ALA A 188 18.82 -44.34 2.94
N GLY A 189 18.03 -45.41 2.78
CA GLY A 189 16.69 -45.35 2.21
C GLY A 189 15.69 -44.54 3.04
N ALA A 190 15.76 -44.62 4.37
CA ALA A 190 14.92 -43.82 5.27
C ALA A 190 15.26 -42.32 5.18
N ASP A 191 16.54 -41.97 5.20
CA ASP A 191 17.00 -40.59 5.01
C ASP A 191 16.63 -40.04 3.62
N ALA A 192 16.69 -40.87 2.58
CA ALA A 192 16.28 -40.46 1.24
C ALA A 192 14.77 -40.14 1.14
N ARG A 193 13.92 -40.90 1.84
CA ARG A 193 12.48 -40.56 1.97
C ARG A 193 12.27 -39.27 2.77
N GLN A 194 13.02 -39.07 3.84
CA GLN A 194 12.97 -37.82 4.61
C GLN A 194 13.38 -36.61 3.75
N ALA A 195 14.43 -36.74 2.95
CA ALA A 195 14.86 -35.68 2.03
C ALA A 195 13.79 -35.37 0.98
N GLN A 196 13.11 -36.39 0.42
CA GLN A 196 11.99 -36.21 -0.50
C GLN A 196 10.81 -35.48 0.15
N ALA A 197 10.40 -35.88 1.36
CA ALA A 197 9.32 -35.23 2.10
C ALA A 197 9.65 -33.76 2.39
N ALA A 198 10.89 -33.47 2.80
CA ALA A 198 11.38 -32.12 3.02
C ALA A 198 11.40 -31.28 1.72
N ALA A 199 11.79 -31.88 0.59
CA ALA A 199 11.74 -31.21 -0.72
C ALA A 199 10.30 -30.92 -1.18
N ALA A 200 9.36 -31.84 -0.96
CA ALA A 200 7.94 -31.62 -1.24
C ALA A 200 7.36 -30.47 -0.38
N ASN A 201 7.70 -30.44 0.91
CA ASN A 201 7.34 -29.34 1.80
C ASN A 201 7.95 -28.00 1.34
N ALA A 202 9.21 -27.98 0.92
CA ALA A 202 9.86 -26.77 0.39
C ALA A 202 9.14 -26.24 -0.86
N ARG A 203 8.72 -27.11 -1.79
CA ARG A 203 7.93 -26.74 -2.98
C ARG A 203 6.56 -26.19 -2.62
N ALA A 204 5.85 -26.81 -1.67
CA ALA A 204 4.56 -26.33 -1.20
C ALA A 204 4.68 -24.94 -0.54
N GLN A 205 5.76 -24.69 0.22
CA GLN A 205 6.03 -23.37 0.79
C GLN A 205 6.43 -22.35 -0.27
N ALA A 206 7.19 -22.73 -1.29
CA ALA A 206 7.50 -21.85 -2.42
C ALA A 206 6.23 -21.44 -3.18
N ALA A 207 5.32 -22.38 -3.45
CA ALA A 207 4.03 -22.07 -4.07
C ALA A 207 3.18 -21.10 -3.22
N ARG A 208 3.16 -21.29 -1.89
CA ARG A 208 2.51 -20.35 -0.96
C ARG A 208 3.15 -18.97 -1.00
N ALA A 209 4.47 -18.88 -1.04
CA ALA A 209 5.20 -17.61 -1.13
C ALA A 209 4.89 -16.89 -2.45
N THR A 210 4.84 -17.61 -3.58
CA THR A 210 4.47 -17.05 -4.89
C THR A 210 3.03 -16.55 -4.92
N ALA A 211 2.07 -17.32 -4.39
CA ALA A 211 0.67 -16.89 -4.32
C ALA A 211 0.51 -15.65 -3.43
N ALA A 212 1.20 -15.60 -2.29
CA ALA A 212 1.21 -14.42 -1.42
C ALA A 212 1.85 -13.20 -2.08
N ALA A 213 2.91 -13.38 -2.89
CA ALA A 213 3.53 -12.30 -3.66
C ALA A 213 2.61 -11.76 -4.76
N GLN A 214 1.88 -12.64 -5.46
CA GLN A 214 0.88 -12.23 -6.45
C GLN A 214 -0.27 -11.45 -5.81
N ALA A 215 -0.77 -11.91 -4.66
CA ALA A 215 -1.78 -11.18 -3.90
C ALA A 215 -1.25 -9.82 -3.40
N SER A 216 0.01 -9.75 -2.96
CA SER A 216 0.64 -8.49 -2.56
C SER A 216 0.73 -7.51 -3.74
N GLN A 217 1.05 -7.99 -4.94
CA GLN A 217 1.04 -7.17 -6.16
C GLN A 217 -0.35 -6.69 -6.53
N SER A 218 -1.39 -7.53 -6.46
CA SER A 218 -2.76 -7.07 -6.76
C SER A 218 -3.23 -5.98 -5.80
N TRP A 219 -2.87 -6.06 -4.52
CA TRP A 219 -3.14 -4.98 -3.56
C TRP A 219 -2.34 -3.71 -3.85
N ALA A 220 -1.11 -3.84 -4.36
CA ALA A 220 -0.34 -2.67 -4.81
C ALA A 220 -0.97 -2.00 -6.04
N ASP A 221 -1.48 -2.79 -6.98
CA ASP A 221 -2.19 -2.28 -8.16
C ASP A 221 -3.50 -1.57 -7.75
N GLU A 222 -4.27 -2.14 -6.82
CA GLU A 222 -5.47 -1.52 -6.23
C GLU A 222 -5.13 -0.18 -5.55
N ALA A 223 -4.08 -0.15 -4.71
CA ALA A 223 -3.62 1.07 -4.06
C ALA A 223 -3.20 2.14 -5.08
N GLY A 224 -2.57 1.74 -6.19
CA GLY A 224 -2.23 2.62 -7.31
C GLY A 224 -3.47 3.19 -8.00
N SER A 225 -4.49 2.37 -8.25
CA SER A 225 -5.77 2.81 -8.84
C SER A 225 -6.50 3.80 -7.93
N ASP A 226 -6.56 3.52 -6.62
CA ASP A 226 -7.17 4.42 -5.64
C ASP A 226 -6.38 5.74 -5.49
N ALA A 227 -5.05 5.70 -5.57
CA ALA A 227 -4.24 6.90 -5.62
C ALA A 227 -4.50 7.75 -6.88
N GLY A 228 -4.74 7.10 -8.02
CA GLY A 228 -5.21 7.76 -9.24
C GLY A 228 -6.56 8.45 -9.05
N ALA A 229 -7.55 7.73 -8.50
CA ALA A 229 -8.87 8.30 -8.20
C ALA A 229 -8.80 9.49 -7.22
N ALA A 230 -7.91 9.43 -6.21
CA ALA A 230 -7.68 10.54 -5.30
C ALA A 230 -7.08 11.76 -6.01
N ALA A 231 -6.16 11.55 -6.97
CA ALA A 231 -5.57 12.63 -7.77
C ALA A 231 -6.58 13.26 -8.74
N ASP A 232 -7.45 12.47 -9.35
CA ASP A 232 -8.53 12.95 -10.22
C ASP A 232 -9.53 13.81 -9.43
N ALA A 233 -9.95 13.35 -8.25
CA ALA A 233 -10.81 14.11 -7.34
C ALA A 233 -10.14 15.40 -6.84
N ALA A 234 -8.84 15.36 -6.51
CA ALA A 234 -8.08 16.57 -6.17
C ALA A 234 -8.01 17.58 -7.32
N SER A 235 -7.85 17.09 -8.56
CA SER A 235 -7.87 17.94 -9.76
C SER A 235 -9.25 18.56 -10.00
N ALA A 236 -10.34 17.79 -9.77
CA ALA A 236 -11.70 18.30 -9.84
C ALA A 236 -11.96 19.38 -8.78
N ALA A 237 -11.57 19.15 -7.52
CA ALA A 237 -11.68 20.14 -6.45
C ALA A 237 -10.90 21.44 -6.74
N ALA A 238 -9.73 21.33 -7.39
CA ALA A 238 -8.95 22.50 -7.81
C ALA A 238 -9.64 23.30 -8.94
N ASN A 239 -10.29 22.61 -9.89
CA ASN A 239 -11.09 23.27 -10.91
C ASN A 239 -12.31 23.98 -10.31
N ASP A 240 -12.99 23.36 -9.35
CA ASP A 240 -14.11 23.98 -8.63
C ASP A 240 -13.67 25.19 -7.80
N ALA A 241 -12.51 25.12 -7.15
CA ALA A 241 -11.92 26.28 -6.47
C ALA A 241 -11.62 27.43 -7.43
N THR A 242 -11.14 27.12 -8.64
CA THR A 242 -10.92 28.12 -9.69
C THR A 242 -12.24 28.72 -10.18
N ALA A 243 -13.28 27.89 -10.35
CA ALA A 243 -14.62 28.36 -10.72
C ALA A 243 -15.25 29.24 -9.64
N ALA A 244 -15.08 28.88 -8.36
CA ALA A 244 -15.55 29.68 -7.22
C ALA A 244 -14.83 31.04 -7.15
N ALA A 245 -13.52 31.06 -7.41
CA ALA A 245 -12.75 32.31 -7.48
C ALA A 245 -13.21 33.21 -8.63
N ALA A 246 -13.41 32.65 -9.83
CA ALA A 246 -13.93 33.41 -10.97
C ALA A 246 -15.33 33.98 -10.70
N ALA A 247 -16.21 33.20 -10.08
CA ALA A 247 -17.55 33.67 -9.68
C ALA A 247 -17.49 34.75 -8.58
N ALA A 248 -16.49 34.72 -7.70
CA ALA A 248 -16.26 35.77 -6.72
C ALA A 248 -15.75 37.06 -7.36
N ASP A 249 -14.86 36.98 -8.36
CA ASP A 249 -14.41 38.12 -9.15
C ASP A 249 -15.58 38.77 -9.92
N ASP A 250 -16.46 37.96 -10.52
CA ASP A 250 -17.68 38.44 -11.19
C ASP A 250 -18.63 39.14 -10.20
N ALA A 251 -18.84 38.57 -9.00
CA ALA A 251 -19.67 39.19 -7.96
C ALA A 251 -19.10 40.54 -7.51
N ALA A 252 -17.78 40.64 -7.34
CA ALA A 252 -17.10 41.88 -6.99
C ALA A 252 -17.19 42.93 -8.12
N ALA A 253 -17.09 42.51 -9.38
CA ALA A 253 -17.25 43.40 -10.53
C ALA A 253 -18.66 44.00 -10.59
N HIS A 254 -19.69 43.17 -10.42
CA HIS A 254 -21.09 43.63 -10.37
C HIS A 254 -21.35 44.55 -9.16
N ALA A 255 -20.77 44.26 -7.99
CA ALA A 255 -20.85 45.15 -6.83
C ALA A 255 -20.22 46.53 -7.09
N GLY A 256 -19.09 46.57 -7.81
CA GLY A 256 -18.47 47.80 -8.28
C GLY A 256 -19.40 48.59 -9.22
N GLN A 257 -20.02 47.92 -10.19
CA GLN A 257 -20.97 48.56 -11.12
C GLN A 257 -22.23 49.08 -10.42
N ALA A 258 -22.75 48.35 -9.43
CA ALA A 258 -23.87 48.80 -8.60
C ALA A 258 -23.51 50.07 -7.81
N THR A 259 -22.29 50.12 -7.26
CA THR A 259 -21.76 51.29 -6.54
C THR A 259 -21.65 52.52 -7.46
N ASP A 260 -21.10 52.34 -8.67
CA ASP A 260 -21.00 53.43 -9.66
C ASP A 260 -22.39 53.95 -10.08
N ALA A 261 -23.34 53.05 -10.32
CA ALA A 261 -24.72 53.41 -10.64
C ALA A 261 -25.39 54.17 -9.48
N ALA A 262 -25.19 53.73 -8.23
CA ALA A 262 -25.70 54.43 -7.05
C ALA A 262 -25.09 55.84 -6.88
N ALA A 263 -23.80 56.00 -7.20
CA ALA A 263 -23.15 57.30 -7.18
C ALA A 263 -23.75 58.25 -8.24
N LYS A 264 -24.00 57.77 -9.46
CA LYS A 264 -24.66 58.54 -10.53
C LYS A 264 -26.10 58.89 -10.18
N ALA A 265 -26.89 57.93 -9.67
CA ALA A 265 -28.26 58.18 -9.22
C ALA A 265 -28.30 59.28 -8.13
N THR A 266 -27.34 59.25 -7.21
CA THR A 266 -27.18 60.29 -6.17
C THR A 266 -26.83 61.66 -6.76
N ALA A 267 -25.94 61.71 -7.77
CA ALA A 267 -25.59 62.95 -8.45
C ALA A 267 -26.80 63.58 -9.17
N HIS A 268 -27.56 62.77 -9.92
CA HIS A 268 -28.79 63.19 -10.58
C HIS A 268 -29.86 63.65 -9.58
N ALA A 269 -30.04 62.93 -8.47
CA ALA A 269 -30.95 63.34 -7.40
C ALA A 269 -30.58 64.70 -6.79
N ASN A 270 -29.29 64.94 -6.55
CA ASN A 270 -28.80 66.24 -6.06
C ASN A 270 -29.01 67.36 -7.10
N ALA A 271 -28.84 67.06 -8.39
CA ALA A 271 -29.14 68.01 -9.48
C ALA A 271 -30.65 68.33 -9.56
N ALA A 272 -31.53 67.33 -9.39
CA ALA A 272 -32.96 67.52 -9.30
C ALA A 272 -33.34 68.41 -8.11
N THR A 273 -32.76 68.17 -6.93
CA THR A 273 -32.94 69.02 -5.74
C THR A 273 -32.47 70.46 -5.99
N ALA A 274 -31.34 70.66 -6.65
CA ALA A 274 -30.86 72.00 -7.00
C ALA A 274 -31.82 72.72 -7.97
N ALA A 275 -32.34 72.02 -8.98
CA ALA A 275 -33.32 72.54 -9.93
C ALA A 275 -34.66 72.87 -9.23
N ALA A 276 -35.13 72.03 -8.32
CA ALA A 276 -36.31 72.30 -7.50
C ALA A 276 -36.15 73.55 -6.64
N ASN A 277 -35.00 73.70 -5.97
CA ASN A 277 -34.69 74.90 -5.19
C ASN A 277 -34.64 76.15 -6.07
N ALA A 278 -34.15 76.06 -7.30
CA ALA A 278 -34.19 77.15 -8.27
C ALA A 278 -35.63 77.51 -8.69
N ALA A 279 -36.51 76.51 -8.88
CA ALA A 279 -37.92 76.72 -9.19
C ALA A 279 -38.66 77.42 -8.04
N VAL A 280 -38.44 76.97 -6.80
CA VAL A 280 -38.96 77.60 -5.57
C VAL A 280 -38.44 79.03 -5.43
N GLY A 281 -37.14 79.25 -5.63
CA GLY A 281 -36.52 80.57 -5.59
C GLY A 281 -37.13 81.53 -6.62
N ALA A 282 -37.32 81.07 -7.86
CA ALA A 282 -37.94 81.84 -8.93
C ALA A 282 -39.43 82.15 -8.66
N SER A 283 -40.17 81.21 -8.07
CA SER A 283 -41.57 81.41 -7.66
C SER A 283 -41.68 82.46 -6.55
N ASN A 284 -40.86 82.34 -5.51
CA ASN A 284 -40.80 83.31 -4.41
C ASN A 284 -40.39 84.71 -4.88
N GLN A 285 -39.46 84.80 -5.83
CA GLN A 285 -39.06 86.08 -6.42
C GLN A 285 -40.21 86.71 -7.24
N ALA A 286 -40.93 85.90 -8.02
CA ALA A 286 -42.10 86.37 -8.75
C ALA A 286 -43.19 86.90 -7.82
N ALA A 287 -43.46 86.21 -6.71
CA ALA A 287 -44.40 86.66 -5.69
C ALA A 287 -44.00 88.00 -5.07
N ARG A 288 -42.71 88.18 -4.73
CA ARG A 288 -42.18 89.45 -4.21
C ARG A 288 -42.30 90.60 -5.21
N ILE A 289 -41.99 90.37 -6.49
CA ILE A 289 -42.12 91.38 -7.55
C ILE A 289 -43.59 91.77 -7.72
N ALA A 290 -44.51 90.80 -7.77
CA ALA A 290 -45.93 91.08 -7.90
C ALA A 290 -46.48 91.87 -6.71
N GLN A 291 -46.05 91.54 -5.48
CA GLN A 291 -46.46 92.27 -4.27
C GLN A 291 -45.93 93.70 -4.26
N ALA A 292 -44.66 93.91 -4.66
CA ALA A 292 -44.07 95.24 -4.80
C ALA A 292 -44.77 96.07 -5.90
N ALA A 293 -45.09 95.46 -7.04
CA ALA A 293 -45.81 96.11 -8.13
C ALA A 293 -47.23 96.53 -7.71
N ARG A 294 -47.95 95.66 -6.98
CA ARG A 294 -49.27 95.99 -6.40
C ARG A 294 -49.17 97.18 -5.45
N LYS A 295 -48.20 97.17 -4.54
CA LYS A 295 -47.99 98.28 -3.62
C LYS A 295 -47.69 99.59 -4.37
N ALA A 296 -46.85 99.55 -5.41
CA ALA A 296 -46.57 100.73 -6.21
C ALA A 296 -47.81 101.25 -6.96
N ASP A 297 -48.66 100.36 -7.49
CA ASP A 297 -49.91 100.76 -8.15
C ASP A 297 -50.90 101.34 -7.14
N ASP A 298 -51.01 100.76 -5.95
CA ASP A 298 -51.82 101.27 -4.84
C ASP A 298 -51.39 102.68 -4.41
N ASP A 299 -50.08 102.89 -4.21
CA ASP A 299 -49.51 104.19 -3.85
C ASP A 299 -49.76 105.23 -4.96
N ARG A 300 -49.65 104.84 -6.23
CA ARG A 300 -49.97 105.69 -7.40
C ARG A 300 -51.44 106.09 -7.42
N ILE A 301 -52.36 105.16 -7.20
CA ILE A 301 -53.81 105.41 -7.16
C ILE A 301 -54.14 106.40 -6.03
N ALA A 302 -53.53 106.23 -4.86
CA ALA A 302 -53.71 107.14 -3.73
C ALA A 302 -53.20 108.57 -4.03
N LEU A 303 -51.99 108.70 -4.59
CA LEU A 303 -51.41 110.00 -4.96
C LEU A 303 -52.24 110.71 -6.04
N ASN A 304 -52.63 110.00 -7.10
CA ASN A 304 -53.48 110.55 -8.15
C ASN A 304 -54.84 111.02 -7.57
N GLY A 305 -55.38 110.27 -6.61
CA GLY A 305 -56.58 110.66 -5.88
C GLY A 305 -56.42 111.96 -5.10
N GLN A 306 -55.31 112.10 -4.35
CA GLN A 306 -55.00 113.33 -3.62
C GLN A 306 -54.82 114.53 -4.55
N GLN A 307 -54.09 114.37 -5.65
CA GLN A 307 -53.89 115.44 -6.63
C GLN A 307 -55.21 115.89 -7.27
N ALA A 308 -56.10 114.96 -7.59
CA ALA A 308 -57.42 115.27 -8.13
C ALA A 308 -58.27 116.04 -7.12
N ASP A 309 -58.21 115.65 -5.85
CA ASP A 309 -58.93 116.27 -4.73
C ASP A 309 -58.42 117.69 -4.42
N ASP A 310 -57.11 117.89 -4.38
CA ASP A 310 -56.48 119.21 -4.21
C ASP A 310 -56.80 120.15 -5.39
N ALA A 311 -56.74 119.64 -6.63
CA ALA A 311 -57.11 120.41 -7.81
C ALA A 311 -58.58 120.83 -7.78
N ALA A 312 -59.47 119.95 -7.30
CA ALA A 312 -60.88 120.26 -7.16
C ALA A 312 -61.16 121.33 -6.09
N ARG A 313 -60.50 121.27 -4.93
CA ARG A 313 -60.59 122.31 -3.88
C ARG A 313 -60.10 123.68 -4.38
N ALA A 314 -58.99 123.71 -5.13
CA ALA A 314 -58.49 124.94 -5.74
C ALA A 314 -59.50 125.53 -6.75
N ALA A 315 -60.13 124.68 -7.56
CA ALA A 315 -61.19 125.11 -8.48
C ALA A 315 -62.45 125.63 -7.75
N ALA A 316 -62.77 125.08 -6.57
CA ALA A 316 -63.89 125.57 -5.76
C ALA A 316 -63.65 126.98 -5.20
N SER A 317 -62.42 127.26 -4.72
CA SER A 317 -62.06 128.59 -4.18
C SER A 317 -62.08 129.73 -5.20
N SER A 318 -61.91 129.42 -6.50
CA SER A 318 -61.89 130.42 -7.57
C SER A 318 -63.28 130.73 -8.16
N ALA A 319 -64.29 129.89 -7.89
CA ALA A 319 -65.65 130.07 -8.38
C ALA A 319 -66.52 131.05 -7.54
N SER A 320 -66.10 131.42 -6.32
CA SER A 320 -66.88 132.26 -5.39
C SER A 320 -66.80 133.78 -5.63
N VAL A 321 -65.99 134.24 -6.60
CA VAL A 321 -65.76 135.66 -6.89
C VAL A 321 -66.25 136.02 -8.29
N ARG A 322 -67.54 136.35 -8.45
CA ARG A 322 -68.07 136.93 -9.71
C ARG A 322 -69.09 138.05 -9.41
N PRO A 323 -68.88 139.31 -9.85
CA PRO A 323 -69.81 140.42 -9.60
C PRO A 323 -71.11 140.34 -10.43
N VAL A 324 -72.23 140.80 -9.86
CA VAL A 324 -73.57 140.87 -10.49
C VAL A 324 -73.69 142.12 -11.40
N PRO A 325 -74.20 142.03 -12.64
CA PRO A 325 -74.37 143.20 -13.54
C PRO A 325 -75.47 144.19 -13.09
N PRO A 326 -75.34 145.52 -13.37
CA PRO A 326 -76.33 146.52 -12.98
C PRO A 326 -77.66 146.39 -13.76
N ARG A 327 -78.77 146.66 -13.06
CA ARG A 327 -80.15 146.52 -13.56
C ARG A 327 -80.52 147.62 -14.56
N TRP A 328 -80.80 147.23 -15.81
CA TRP A 328 -81.11 148.12 -16.95
C TRP A 328 -82.57 148.56 -17.02
N ASP A 329 -83.37 148.06 -16.09
CA ASP A 329 -84.80 147.87 -16.24
C ASP A 329 -85.61 148.76 -15.24
N LEU A 330 -84.96 149.80 -14.71
CA LEU A 330 -85.52 150.79 -13.77
C LEU A 330 -85.83 152.13 -14.45
N ASP A 331 -86.62 152.99 -13.80
CA ASP A 331 -86.82 154.37 -14.29
C ASP A 331 -85.55 155.22 -14.14
N GLN A 332 -85.35 156.16 -15.07
CA GLN A 332 -84.20 157.02 -15.19
C GLN A 332 -84.00 157.91 -13.97
N VAL A 333 -85.06 158.36 -13.29
CA VAL A 333 -84.88 159.15 -12.08
C VAL A 333 -84.29 158.30 -10.95
N SER A 334 -84.66 157.02 -10.87
CA SER A 334 -84.06 156.08 -9.92
C SER A 334 -82.61 155.69 -10.25
N THR A 335 -82.11 156.00 -11.45
CA THR A 335 -80.70 155.78 -11.82
C THR A 335 -79.81 156.99 -11.55
N TRP A 336 -80.39 158.18 -11.33
CA TRP A 336 -79.62 159.36 -10.98
C TRP A 336 -79.01 159.24 -9.59
N ASN A 337 -77.72 159.57 -9.49
CA ASN A 337 -77.05 159.55 -8.20
C ASN A 337 -77.59 160.66 -7.27
N ALA A 338 -77.30 160.50 -5.97
CA ALA A 338 -77.80 161.40 -4.93
C ALA A 338 -77.41 162.87 -5.17
N GLU A 339 -76.23 163.13 -5.73
CA GLU A 339 -75.74 164.49 -5.98
C GLU A 339 -76.45 165.16 -7.15
N THR A 340 -76.69 164.44 -8.25
CA THR A 340 -77.47 164.94 -9.37
C THR A 340 -78.89 165.31 -8.95
N THR A 341 -79.52 164.46 -8.12
CA THR A 341 -80.86 164.72 -7.57
C THR A 341 -80.88 165.97 -6.68
N ARG A 342 -79.86 166.13 -5.82
CA ARG A 342 -79.71 167.29 -4.95
C ARG A 342 -79.61 168.60 -5.76
N LEU A 343 -78.77 168.62 -6.80
CA LEU A 343 -78.55 169.80 -7.65
C LEU A 343 -79.80 170.23 -8.44
N ILE A 344 -80.59 169.27 -8.94
CA ILE A 344 -81.87 169.58 -9.63
C ILE A 344 -82.84 170.27 -8.66
N THR A 345 -82.90 169.80 -7.42
CA THR A 345 -83.79 170.34 -6.39
C THR A 345 -83.40 171.77 -6.02
N GLU A 346 -82.09 172.04 -5.87
CA GLU A 346 -81.56 173.38 -5.57
C GLU A 346 -81.86 174.38 -6.70
N ALA A 347 -81.64 173.94 -7.95
CA ALA A 347 -81.88 174.77 -9.14
C ALA A 347 -83.37 175.09 -9.38
N THR A 348 -84.29 174.25 -8.93
CA THR A 348 -85.75 174.42 -9.18
C THR A 348 -86.51 175.04 -8.01
N ALA A 349 -85.84 175.36 -6.91
CA ALA A 349 -86.47 175.97 -5.74
C ALA A 349 -86.87 177.45 -5.97
N VAL A 350 -88.03 177.85 -5.43
CA VAL A 350 -88.61 179.20 -5.58
C VAL A 350 -87.76 180.23 -4.83
N GLY A 351 -87.32 181.29 -5.50
CA GLY A 351 -86.50 182.36 -4.92
C GLY A 351 -84.99 182.13 -5.03
N THR A 352 -84.53 181.00 -5.59
CA THR A 352 -83.10 180.76 -5.84
C THR A 352 -82.53 181.83 -6.77
N ALA A 353 -81.40 182.42 -6.36
CA ALA A 353 -80.73 183.44 -7.14
C ALA A 353 -80.38 182.89 -8.53
N ARG A 354 -80.68 183.65 -9.58
CA ARG A 354 -80.58 183.17 -10.97
C ARG A 354 -79.18 182.63 -11.34
N ALA A 355 -78.12 183.19 -10.76
CA ALA A 355 -76.75 182.71 -10.94
C ALA A 355 -76.54 181.27 -10.41
N THR A 356 -77.18 180.90 -9.30
CA THR A 356 -77.12 179.55 -8.73
C THR A 356 -77.87 178.55 -9.60
N VAL A 357 -79.09 178.91 -10.03
CA VAL A 357 -79.88 178.07 -10.96
C VAL A 357 -79.08 177.72 -12.21
N LEU A 358 -78.42 178.70 -12.83
CA LEU A 358 -77.59 178.47 -14.01
C LEU A 358 -76.40 177.56 -13.75
N THR A 359 -75.74 177.73 -12.60
CA THR A 359 -74.58 176.93 -12.21
C THR A 359 -74.95 175.46 -12.01
N ASP A 360 -76.03 175.22 -11.26
CA ASP A 360 -76.44 173.85 -10.94
C ASP A 360 -77.15 173.18 -12.12
N ALA A 361 -77.94 173.93 -12.89
CA ALA A 361 -78.49 173.45 -14.17
C ALA A 361 -77.39 172.97 -15.12
N ARG A 362 -76.28 173.72 -15.26
CA ARG A 362 -75.13 173.31 -16.09
C ARG A 362 -74.38 172.10 -15.52
N LYS A 363 -74.25 171.96 -14.19
CA LYS A 363 -73.65 170.75 -13.58
C LYS A 363 -74.51 169.52 -13.81
N VAL A 364 -75.82 169.63 -13.61
CA VAL A 364 -76.77 168.55 -13.89
C VAL A 364 -76.72 168.19 -15.37
N ALA A 365 -76.72 169.18 -16.26
CA ALA A 365 -76.56 168.97 -17.69
C ALA A 365 -75.24 168.24 -18.01
N LEU A 366 -74.13 168.58 -17.36
CA LEU A 366 -72.85 167.90 -17.57
C LEU A 366 -72.86 166.43 -17.12
N THR A 367 -73.43 166.13 -15.95
CA THR A 367 -73.52 164.74 -15.47
C THR A 367 -74.44 163.90 -16.34
N LEU A 368 -75.61 164.45 -16.68
CA LEU A 368 -76.62 163.72 -17.43
C LEU A 368 -76.30 163.61 -18.91
N ALA A 369 -75.45 164.47 -19.48
CA ALA A 369 -74.85 164.26 -20.80
C ALA A 369 -74.00 162.98 -20.87
N GLY A 370 -73.37 162.58 -19.75
CA GLY A 370 -72.58 161.35 -19.68
C GLY A 370 -73.39 160.10 -19.28
N GLN A 371 -74.38 160.27 -18.39
CA GLN A 371 -75.02 159.14 -17.68
C GLN A 371 -76.54 159.04 -17.88
N GLY A 372 -77.20 160.05 -18.44
CA GLY A 372 -78.64 160.00 -18.70
C GLY A 372 -79.03 159.00 -19.79
N GLY A 373 -80.32 158.66 -19.86
CA GLY A 373 -80.87 157.97 -21.01
C GLY A 373 -80.75 158.81 -22.30
N PRO A 374 -80.93 158.20 -23.48
CA PRO A 374 -80.72 158.87 -24.77
C PRO A 374 -81.37 160.27 -24.88
N TRP A 375 -82.62 160.42 -24.47
CA TRP A 375 -83.34 161.69 -24.51
C TRP A 375 -82.83 162.66 -23.45
N THR A 376 -82.60 162.18 -22.23
CA THR A 376 -82.02 162.96 -21.12
C THR A 376 -80.64 163.52 -21.49
N LYS A 377 -79.81 162.72 -22.16
CA LYS A 377 -78.49 163.11 -22.67
C LYS A 377 -78.59 164.22 -23.70
N THR A 378 -79.49 164.09 -24.67
CA THR A 378 -79.66 165.08 -25.73
C THR A 378 -80.13 166.42 -25.16
N ALA A 379 -81.12 166.42 -24.27
CA ALA A 379 -81.60 167.64 -23.61
C ALA A 379 -80.49 168.30 -22.77
N ALA A 380 -79.71 167.50 -22.04
CA ALA A 380 -78.60 167.96 -21.23
C ALA A 380 -77.45 168.56 -22.07
N LEU A 381 -77.09 167.93 -23.19
CA LEU A 381 -76.08 168.47 -24.11
C LEU A 381 -76.53 169.80 -24.75
N ALA A 382 -77.80 169.90 -25.17
CA ALA A 382 -78.34 171.13 -25.72
C ALA A 382 -78.23 172.29 -24.71
N ALA A 383 -78.58 172.02 -23.45
CA ALA A 383 -78.48 173.01 -22.38
C ALA A 383 -77.05 173.50 -22.12
N LEU A 384 -76.02 172.65 -22.20
CA LEU A 384 -74.62 173.06 -21.96
C LEU A 384 -74.13 174.14 -22.94
N SER A 385 -74.67 174.17 -24.16
CA SER A 385 -74.33 175.17 -25.20
C SER A 385 -75.35 176.31 -25.33
N ALA A 386 -76.45 176.27 -24.56
CA ALA A 386 -77.57 177.19 -24.72
C ALA A 386 -77.37 178.51 -23.96
N SER A 387 -78.20 179.51 -24.30
CA SER A 387 -78.23 180.77 -23.56
C SER A 387 -78.70 180.57 -22.12
N ASP A 388 -78.37 181.52 -21.24
CA ASP A 388 -78.73 181.41 -19.83
C ASP A 388 -80.25 181.25 -19.62
N ASN A 389 -81.10 181.85 -20.46
CA ASN A 389 -82.55 181.64 -20.34
C ASN A 389 -82.96 180.19 -20.67
N GLU A 390 -82.37 179.60 -21.71
CA GLU A 390 -82.66 178.24 -22.14
C GLU A 390 -82.13 177.17 -21.17
N VAL A 391 -81.01 177.44 -20.49
CA VAL A 391 -80.49 176.56 -19.41
C VAL A 391 -81.48 176.47 -18.24
N VAL A 392 -82.13 177.60 -17.91
CA VAL A 392 -83.15 177.61 -16.86
C VAL A 392 -84.39 176.84 -17.30
N ASP A 393 -84.81 176.97 -18.56
CA ASP A 393 -85.94 176.19 -19.10
C ASP A 393 -85.64 174.68 -19.09
N PHE A 394 -84.40 174.29 -19.42
CA PHE A 394 -83.93 172.91 -19.33
C PHE A 394 -84.09 172.33 -17.93
N ILE A 395 -83.56 172.99 -16.89
CA ILE A 395 -83.57 172.40 -15.55
C ILE A 395 -84.96 172.40 -14.92
N THR A 396 -85.80 173.39 -15.27
CA THR A 396 -87.14 173.54 -14.68
C THR A 396 -88.18 172.63 -15.32
N THR A 397 -88.09 172.38 -16.62
CA THR A 397 -89.10 171.59 -17.35
C THR A 397 -88.51 170.62 -18.38
N GLY A 398 -87.45 171.01 -19.10
CA GLY A 398 -86.89 170.20 -20.17
C GLY A 398 -86.31 168.85 -19.73
N LEU A 399 -85.70 168.80 -18.55
CA LEU A 399 -85.02 167.60 -18.05
C LEU A 399 -85.99 166.47 -17.66
N THR A 400 -87.09 166.81 -16.98
CA THR A 400 -88.08 165.82 -16.56
C THR A 400 -88.88 165.27 -17.75
N ALA A 401 -89.13 166.10 -18.77
CA ALA A 401 -89.73 165.65 -20.02
C ALA A 401 -88.80 164.67 -20.78
N ALA A 402 -87.49 164.95 -20.80
CA ALA A 402 -86.53 164.08 -21.44
C ALA A 402 -86.39 162.72 -20.72
N ALA A 403 -86.35 162.70 -19.39
CA ALA A 403 -86.35 161.47 -18.60
C ALA A 403 -87.61 160.63 -18.80
N GLY A 404 -88.79 161.28 -18.92
CA GLY A 404 -90.04 160.60 -19.21
C GLY A 404 -90.05 159.85 -20.55
N GLN A 405 -89.40 160.40 -21.58
CA GLN A 405 -89.25 159.72 -22.87
C GLN A 405 -88.34 158.50 -22.80
N ASP A 406 -87.25 158.57 -22.02
CA ASP A 406 -86.36 157.44 -21.79
C ASP A 406 -87.08 156.31 -21.03
N ASP A 407 -87.87 156.63 -20.01
CA ASP A 407 -88.65 155.65 -19.25
C ASP A 407 -89.69 154.93 -20.10
N ARG A 408 -90.33 155.64 -21.03
CA ARG A 408 -91.23 155.03 -22.00
C ARG A 408 -90.53 154.03 -22.90
N ALA A 409 -89.32 154.34 -23.34
CA ALA A 409 -88.53 153.42 -24.16
C ALA A 409 -88.20 152.13 -23.38
N VAL A 410 -87.79 152.24 -22.12
CA VAL A 410 -87.50 151.07 -21.26
C VAL A 410 -88.74 150.21 -21.02
N LEU A 411 -89.87 150.82 -20.70
CA LEU A 411 -91.10 150.08 -20.45
C LEU A 411 -91.63 149.39 -21.72
N ALA A 412 -91.56 150.05 -22.88
CA ALA A 412 -91.93 149.44 -24.15
C ALA A 412 -91.13 148.16 -24.44
N GLN A 413 -89.84 148.17 -24.12
CA GLN A 413 -88.97 147.03 -24.35
C GLN A 413 -89.25 145.86 -23.39
N LEU A 414 -89.60 146.14 -22.13
CA LEU A 414 -90.01 145.11 -21.18
C LEU A 414 -91.36 144.50 -21.54
N VAL A 415 -92.28 145.28 -22.08
CA VAL A 415 -93.59 144.80 -22.55
C VAL A 415 -93.43 143.75 -23.66
N ASP A 416 -92.61 144.01 -24.68
CA ASP A 416 -92.46 143.09 -25.83
C ASP A 416 -92.11 141.63 -25.44
N ALA A 417 -91.35 141.44 -24.37
CA ALA A 417 -90.89 140.12 -23.92
C ALA A 417 -91.72 139.51 -22.78
N ALA A 418 -92.74 140.19 -22.29
CA ALA A 418 -93.45 139.80 -21.07
C ALA A 418 -94.74 139.00 -21.32
N ALA A 419 -95.25 138.37 -20.26
CA ALA A 419 -96.51 137.64 -20.28
C ALA A 419 -97.71 138.57 -20.62
N PRO A 420 -98.83 138.03 -21.15
CA PRO A 420 -99.95 138.85 -21.62
C PRO A 420 -100.50 139.83 -20.58
N GLY A 421 -100.49 139.45 -19.30
CA GLY A 421 -100.91 140.32 -18.19
C GLY A 421 -100.00 141.53 -17.99
N PHE A 422 -98.69 141.32 -18.02
CA PHE A 422 -97.69 142.41 -17.94
C PHE A 422 -97.73 143.29 -19.18
N GLN A 423 -97.89 142.68 -20.38
CA GLN A 423 -98.03 143.41 -21.63
C GLN A 423 -99.21 144.37 -21.61
N THR A 424 -100.36 143.90 -21.12
CA THR A 424 -101.59 144.72 -21.04
C THR A 424 -101.40 145.90 -20.10
N ALA A 425 -100.90 145.65 -18.89
CA ALA A 425 -100.74 146.70 -17.89
C ALA A 425 -99.60 147.69 -18.23
N GLY A 426 -98.50 147.20 -18.82
CA GLY A 426 -97.40 148.04 -19.28
C GLY A 426 -97.79 148.93 -20.46
N ASN A 427 -98.57 148.43 -21.43
CA ASN A 427 -99.11 149.26 -22.51
C ASN A 427 -100.10 150.32 -22.00
N ALA A 428 -100.90 150.00 -20.97
CA ALA A 428 -101.77 150.98 -20.33
C ALA A 428 -100.96 152.11 -19.66
N ALA A 429 -99.88 151.78 -18.95
CA ALA A 429 -98.96 152.77 -18.38
C ALA A 429 -98.27 153.61 -19.47
N LEU A 430 -97.86 153.00 -20.59
CA LEU A 430 -97.29 153.70 -21.76
C LEU A 430 -98.27 154.66 -22.46
N ALA A 431 -99.58 154.46 -22.33
CA ALA A 431 -100.59 155.40 -22.85
C ALA A 431 -100.88 156.56 -21.87
N GLY A 432 -100.46 156.46 -20.61
CA GLY A 432 -100.64 157.46 -19.57
C GLY A 432 -99.58 158.57 -19.57
N SER A 433 -99.46 159.30 -18.46
CA SER A 433 -98.45 160.34 -18.22
C SER A 433 -97.06 159.76 -17.96
N ASP A 434 -96.01 160.59 -18.02
CA ASP A 434 -94.63 160.14 -17.71
C ASP A 434 -94.47 159.69 -16.24
N ILE A 435 -95.42 160.06 -15.38
CA ILE A 435 -95.51 159.57 -14.00
C ILE A 435 -96.06 158.14 -13.97
N ASP A 436 -97.05 157.82 -14.80
CA ASP A 436 -97.67 156.49 -14.86
C ASP A 436 -96.67 155.43 -15.35
N VAL A 437 -95.87 155.76 -16.35
CA VAL A 437 -94.79 154.90 -16.88
C VAL A 437 -93.74 154.58 -15.83
N ARG A 438 -93.27 155.60 -15.10
CA ARG A 438 -92.28 155.43 -14.04
C ARG A 438 -92.79 154.58 -12.90
N ASN A 439 -94.01 154.84 -12.44
CA ASN A 439 -94.62 154.07 -11.36
C ASN A 439 -94.74 152.60 -11.74
N PHE A 440 -95.09 152.31 -12.99
CA PHE A 440 -95.17 150.94 -13.48
C PHE A 440 -93.80 150.27 -13.61
N LEU A 441 -92.75 150.96 -14.07
CA LEU A 441 -91.38 150.42 -14.10
C LEU A 441 -90.86 150.05 -12.71
N ARG A 442 -91.24 150.83 -11.69
CA ARG A 442 -90.83 150.59 -10.29
C ARG A 442 -91.59 149.44 -9.64
N SER A 443 -92.92 149.42 -9.74
CA SER A 443 -93.72 148.38 -9.09
C SER A 443 -93.69 147.08 -9.89
N ARG A 444 -93.68 147.21 -11.22
CA ARG A 444 -93.93 146.14 -12.21
C ARG A 444 -95.24 145.41 -12.01
N ASP A 445 -96.07 145.87 -11.10
CA ASP A 445 -97.19 145.09 -10.63
C ASP A 445 -98.29 145.05 -11.69
N TYR A 446 -98.89 143.88 -11.88
CA TYR A 446 -100.01 143.70 -12.81
C TYR A 446 -101.00 142.67 -12.29
N PRO A 447 -102.31 142.85 -12.56
CA PRO A 447 -103.33 141.88 -12.17
C PRO A 447 -103.00 140.50 -12.77
N GLY A 448 -102.81 139.49 -11.90
CA GLY A 448 -102.57 138.09 -12.31
C GLY A 448 -101.14 137.56 -12.13
N ARG A 449 -100.15 138.42 -11.84
CA ARG A 449 -98.72 138.04 -11.69
C ARG A 449 -98.45 136.82 -10.82
N ALA A 450 -99.04 136.75 -9.62
CA ALA A 450 -98.78 135.68 -8.67
C ALA A 450 -99.16 134.28 -9.20
N GLN A 451 -100.11 134.20 -10.14
CA GLN A 451 -100.52 132.94 -10.77
C GLN A 451 -99.47 132.44 -11.77
N ASP A 452 -98.85 133.37 -12.50
CA ASP A 452 -97.81 133.05 -13.49
C ASP A 452 -96.52 132.55 -12.80
N ASP A 453 -96.08 133.21 -11.73
CA ASP A 453 -94.90 132.77 -10.95
C ASP A 453 -95.15 131.39 -10.27
N THR A 454 -96.38 131.14 -9.79
CA THR A 454 -96.80 129.83 -9.22
C THR A 454 -96.68 128.70 -10.25
N LEU A 455 -97.08 128.95 -11.50
CA LEU A 455 -96.97 127.98 -12.59
C LEU A 455 -95.50 127.67 -12.90
N GLN A 456 -94.65 128.69 -12.92
CA GLN A 456 -93.22 128.53 -13.20
C GLN A 456 -92.50 127.71 -12.11
N VAL A 457 -92.80 127.95 -10.83
CA VAL A 457 -92.28 127.12 -9.72
C VAL A 457 -92.74 125.67 -9.85
N SER A 458 -94.01 125.44 -10.20
CA SER A 458 -94.56 124.10 -10.41
C SER A 458 -93.87 123.33 -11.54
N GLN A 459 -93.52 124.01 -12.63
CA GLN A 459 -92.78 123.42 -13.76
C GLN A 459 -91.35 123.02 -13.37
N VAL A 460 -90.64 123.88 -12.62
CA VAL A 460 -89.30 123.58 -12.08
C VAL A 460 -89.34 122.34 -11.19
N MET A 461 -90.32 122.25 -10.28
CA MET A 461 -90.49 121.08 -9.43
C MET A 461 -90.82 119.80 -10.21
N SER A 462 -91.63 119.89 -11.26
CA SER A 462 -91.95 118.73 -12.12
C SER A 462 -90.71 118.19 -12.83
N ALA A 463 -89.89 119.08 -13.40
CA ALA A 463 -88.61 118.71 -14.01
C ALA A 463 -87.65 118.09 -12.98
N ALA A 464 -87.61 118.64 -11.77
CA ALA A 464 -86.79 118.13 -10.68
C ALA A 464 -87.21 116.71 -10.22
N ARG A 465 -88.52 116.43 -10.06
CA ARG A 465 -89.01 115.08 -9.75
C ARG A 465 -88.59 114.06 -10.80
N THR A 466 -88.72 114.42 -12.07
CA THR A 466 -88.33 113.55 -13.20
C THR A 466 -86.82 113.26 -13.18
N ALA A 467 -86.01 114.24 -12.76
CA ALA A 467 -84.57 114.09 -12.59
C ALA A 467 -84.15 113.45 -11.24
N GLY A 468 -85.09 113.05 -10.38
CA GLY A 468 -84.82 112.48 -9.06
C GLY A 468 -84.22 113.49 -8.06
N ARG A 469 -84.43 114.79 -8.27
CA ARG A 469 -83.90 115.89 -7.45
C ARG A 469 -84.90 116.25 -6.37
N THR A 470 -84.64 115.78 -5.17
CA THR A 470 -85.55 115.85 -4.03
C THR A 470 -85.51 117.21 -3.32
N VAL A 471 -84.33 117.83 -3.22
CA VAL A 471 -84.14 119.11 -2.53
C VAL A 471 -84.75 120.25 -3.35
N VAL A 472 -84.60 120.23 -4.68
CA VAL A 472 -85.25 121.24 -5.56
C VAL A 472 -86.77 121.19 -5.46
N VAL A 473 -87.33 119.99 -5.34
CA VAL A 473 -88.78 119.79 -5.16
C VAL A 473 -89.23 120.30 -3.79
N GLN A 474 -88.43 120.05 -2.74
CA GLN A 474 -88.74 120.54 -1.38
C GLN A 474 -88.72 122.06 -1.29
N GLU A 475 -87.65 122.71 -1.77
CA GLU A 475 -87.54 124.17 -1.72
C GLU A 475 -88.55 124.85 -2.66
N GLY A 476 -88.89 124.23 -3.80
CA GLY A 476 -89.96 124.72 -4.67
C GLY A 476 -91.33 124.61 -4.04
N GLN A 477 -91.62 123.51 -3.34
CA GLN A 477 -92.88 123.34 -2.61
C GLN A 477 -92.99 124.37 -1.50
N LYS A 478 -91.90 124.63 -0.77
CA LYS A 478 -91.84 125.66 0.27
C LYS A 478 -92.12 127.06 -0.27
N ALA A 479 -91.65 127.36 -1.47
CA ALA A 479 -91.98 128.62 -2.15
C ALA A 479 -93.46 128.73 -2.53
N LEU A 480 -94.07 127.63 -3.02
CA LEU A 480 -95.52 127.55 -3.28
C LEU A 480 -96.35 127.67 -1.99
N ASP A 481 -95.96 126.97 -0.93
CA ASP A 481 -96.68 126.92 0.36
C ASP A 481 -96.67 128.27 1.09
N ALA A 482 -95.59 129.05 0.93
CA ALA A 482 -95.50 130.40 1.46
C ALA A 482 -96.57 131.33 0.84
N GLY A 483 -97.06 131.02 -0.37
CA GLY A 483 -98.19 131.71 -1.00
C GLY A 483 -97.99 133.21 -1.25
N THR A 484 -96.74 133.68 -1.28
CA THR A 484 -96.40 135.09 -1.51
C THR A 484 -95.60 135.27 -2.80
N ASP A 485 -95.83 136.37 -3.52
CA ASP A 485 -95.08 136.75 -4.73
C ASP A 485 -93.56 136.77 -4.47
N GLN A 486 -93.15 137.26 -3.30
CA GLN A 486 -91.75 137.33 -2.89
C GLN A 486 -91.11 135.95 -2.77
N ALA A 487 -91.78 134.98 -2.13
CA ALA A 487 -91.23 133.64 -1.94
C ALA A 487 -91.08 132.87 -3.25
N LEU A 488 -92.04 133.02 -4.17
CA LEU A 488 -91.99 132.42 -5.50
C LEU A 488 -90.79 132.95 -6.29
N ARG A 489 -90.57 134.27 -6.28
CA ARG A 489 -89.43 134.88 -6.97
C ARG A 489 -88.09 134.55 -6.34
N GLU A 490 -87.99 134.54 -5.01
CA GLU A 490 -86.74 134.19 -4.34
C GLU A 490 -86.29 132.76 -4.68
N PHE A 491 -87.25 131.84 -4.82
CA PHE A 491 -86.98 130.50 -5.31
C PHE A 491 -86.59 130.45 -6.79
N LEU A 492 -87.32 131.14 -7.67
CA LEU A 492 -87.02 131.15 -9.10
C LEU A 492 -85.69 131.84 -9.43
N ASP A 493 -85.35 132.92 -8.73
CA ASP A 493 -84.12 133.67 -8.98
C ASP A 493 -82.88 132.97 -8.40
N ASN A 494 -83.00 132.37 -7.21
CA ASN A 494 -81.85 131.80 -6.49
C ASN A 494 -82.09 130.40 -5.89
N GLY A 495 -83.22 130.18 -5.22
CA GLY A 495 -83.46 128.96 -4.41
C GLY A 495 -83.38 127.65 -5.20
N GLN A 496 -83.89 127.61 -6.44
CA GLN A 496 -83.84 126.41 -7.28
C GLN A 496 -82.42 125.96 -7.62
N PHE A 497 -81.47 126.91 -7.75
CA PHE A 497 -80.09 126.61 -8.12
C PHE A 497 -79.26 126.14 -6.92
N VAL A 498 -79.56 126.64 -5.72
CA VAL A 498 -78.95 126.18 -4.46
C VAL A 498 -79.39 124.76 -4.14
N ALA A 499 -80.69 124.49 -4.25
CA ALA A 499 -81.26 123.17 -4.01
C ALA A 499 -80.73 122.11 -4.99
N LEU A 500 -80.49 122.50 -6.24
CA LEU A 500 -79.88 121.63 -7.25
C LEU A 500 -78.46 121.19 -6.87
N GLY A 501 -77.66 122.10 -6.29
CA GLY A 501 -76.32 121.78 -5.79
C GLY A 501 -76.33 120.74 -4.67
N MET A 502 -77.33 120.79 -3.78
CA MET A 502 -77.48 119.82 -2.69
C MET A 502 -77.88 118.42 -3.17
N ASP A 503 -78.77 118.32 -4.17
CA ASP A 503 -79.13 117.03 -4.77
C ASP A 503 -77.94 116.37 -5.48
N ASP A 504 -77.13 117.14 -6.22
CA ASP A 504 -75.92 116.63 -6.86
C ASP A 504 -74.90 116.15 -5.80
N GLN A 505 -74.77 116.84 -4.67
CA GLN A 505 -73.85 116.45 -3.58
C GLN A 505 -74.29 115.14 -2.91
N LEU A 506 -75.59 114.99 -2.67
CA LEU A 506 -76.16 113.77 -2.12
C LEU A 506 -75.90 112.58 -3.06
N LYS A 507 -76.07 112.78 -4.37
CA LYS A 507 -75.86 111.72 -5.36
C LYS A 507 -74.39 111.29 -5.44
N ALA A 508 -73.46 112.23 -5.49
CA ALA A 508 -72.03 111.92 -5.47
C ALA A 508 -71.60 111.21 -4.17
N SER A 509 -72.14 111.61 -3.02
CA SER A 509 -71.89 110.96 -1.72
C SER A 509 -72.41 109.52 -1.68
N GLN A 510 -73.58 109.24 -2.25
CA GLN A 510 -74.12 107.88 -2.36
C GLN A 510 -73.23 107.00 -3.25
N ILE A 511 -72.77 107.52 -4.40
CA ILE A 511 -71.85 106.81 -5.29
C ILE A 511 -70.53 106.49 -4.57
N GLN A 512 -69.98 107.46 -3.83
CA GLN A 512 -68.77 107.27 -3.04
C GLN A 512 -68.95 106.17 -1.97
N SER A 513 -70.08 106.17 -1.26
CA SER A 513 -70.39 105.18 -0.22
C SER A 513 -70.48 103.76 -0.80
N ALA A 514 -71.22 103.59 -1.89
CA ALA A 514 -71.32 102.32 -2.59
C ALA A 514 -69.95 101.84 -3.11
N ALA A 515 -69.13 102.75 -3.64
CA ALA A 515 -67.78 102.45 -4.11
C ALA A 515 -66.84 102.02 -2.98
N ARG A 516 -66.92 102.62 -1.77
CA ARG A 516 -66.16 102.17 -0.59
C ARG A 516 -66.53 100.75 -0.20
N ALA A 517 -67.83 100.43 -0.17
CA ALA A 517 -68.31 99.09 0.14
C ALA A 517 -67.85 98.04 -0.89
N ALA A 518 -67.74 98.44 -2.15
CA ALA A 518 -67.22 97.61 -3.24
C ALA A 518 -65.68 97.59 -3.35
N GLY A 519 -64.96 98.36 -2.53
CA GLY A 519 -63.50 98.49 -2.61
C GLY A 519 -62.98 99.22 -3.86
N ALA A 520 -63.83 99.95 -4.58
CA ALA A 520 -63.51 100.65 -5.83
C ALA A 520 -62.82 102.00 -5.56
N ARG A 521 -61.50 101.96 -5.31
CA ARG A 521 -60.72 103.09 -4.79
C ARG A 521 -60.63 104.27 -5.76
N GLU A 522 -60.50 104.02 -7.06
CA GLU A 522 -60.48 105.10 -8.06
C GLU A 522 -61.82 105.85 -8.07
N VAL A 523 -62.95 105.13 -7.96
CA VAL A 523 -64.28 105.76 -7.87
C VAL A 523 -64.44 106.54 -6.56
N VAL A 524 -63.94 106.03 -5.43
CA VAL A 524 -63.99 106.73 -4.13
C VAL A 524 -63.19 108.03 -4.18
N ASN A 525 -62.00 108.00 -4.75
CA ASN A 525 -61.13 109.18 -4.89
C ASN A 525 -61.73 110.21 -5.85
N ALA A 526 -62.24 109.76 -7.01
CA ALA A 526 -62.90 110.64 -7.97
C ALA A 526 -64.18 111.28 -7.40
N ALA A 527 -64.95 110.54 -6.60
CA ALA A 527 -66.13 111.07 -5.92
C ALA A 527 -65.78 112.08 -4.83
N GLN A 528 -64.71 111.82 -4.07
CA GLN A 528 -64.21 112.76 -3.06
C GLN A 528 -63.79 114.09 -3.71
N ALA A 529 -62.97 114.01 -4.76
CA ALA A 529 -62.56 115.18 -5.52
C ALA A 529 -63.77 115.93 -6.10
N ALA A 530 -64.78 115.22 -6.60
CA ALA A 530 -65.99 115.85 -7.11
C ALA A 530 -66.81 116.58 -6.02
N LEU A 531 -66.89 116.02 -4.81
CA LEU A 531 -67.59 116.60 -3.65
C LEU A 531 -66.89 117.87 -3.11
N ASP A 532 -65.57 117.87 -3.14
CA ASP A 532 -64.73 118.99 -2.69
C ASP A 532 -64.58 120.08 -3.77
N GLY A 533 -65.04 119.82 -4.99
CA GLY A 533 -64.98 120.71 -6.15
C GLY A 533 -66.23 121.59 -6.37
N PRO A 534 -66.18 122.51 -7.35
CA PRO A 534 -67.33 123.34 -7.70
C PRO A 534 -68.47 122.50 -8.32
N PRO A 535 -69.74 122.99 -8.32
CA PRO A 535 -70.91 122.23 -8.79
C PRO A 535 -70.83 121.68 -10.22
N VAL A 536 -69.95 122.21 -11.07
CA VAL A 536 -69.70 121.67 -12.42
C VAL A 536 -68.94 120.33 -12.38
N LEU A 537 -67.92 120.18 -11.53
CA LEU A 537 -67.15 118.93 -11.39
C LEU A 537 -68.01 117.82 -10.79
N LEU A 538 -68.89 118.17 -9.86
CA LEU A 538 -69.86 117.26 -9.26
C LEU A 538 -70.80 116.64 -10.31
N ARG A 539 -71.31 117.48 -11.22
CA ARG A 539 -72.17 117.03 -12.34
C ARG A 539 -71.41 116.22 -13.37
N GLU A 540 -70.17 116.60 -13.70
CA GLU A 540 -69.31 115.86 -14.62
C GLU A 540 -68.93 114.47 -14.05
N PHE A 541 -68.68 114.40 -12.75
CA PHE A 541 -68.45 113.14 -12.05
C PHE A 541 -69.66 112.21 -12.11
N ILE A 542 -70.86 112.72 -11.79
CA ILE A 542 -72.10 111.94 -11.83
C ILE A 542 -72.42 111.49 -13.26
N ALA A 543 -72.20 112.34 -14.26
CA ALA A 543 -72.51 112.01 -15.65
C ALA A 543 -71.53 110.99 -16.26
N VAL A 544 -70.22 111.17 -16.04
CA VAL A 544 -69.17 110.44 -16.76
C VAL A 544 -68.02 109.97 -15.85
N GLY A 545 -67.60 110.80 -14.88
CA GLY A 545 -66.43 110.52 -14.05
C GLY A 545 -66.51 109.21 -13.27
N GLN A 546 -67.69 108.87 -12.71
CA GLN A 546 -67.89 107.64 -11.95
C GLN A 546 -67.64 106.37 -12.79
N TYR A 547 -68.05 106.36 -14.06
CA TYR A 547 -67.91 105.21 -14.94
C TYR A 547 -66.48 105.07 -15.45
N THR A 548 -65.80 106.19 -15.66
CA THR A 548 -64.39 106.21 -16.07
C THR A 548 -63.48 105.67 -14.96
N ALA A 549 -63.73 106.07 -13.73
CA ALA A 549 -63.02 105.56 -12.56
C ALA A 549 -63.33 104.07 -12.30
N ALA A 550 -64.60 103.64 -12.43
CA ALA A 550 -64.99 102.24 -12.28
C ALA A 550 -64.34 101.32 -13.32
N ARG A 551 -64.19 101.79 -14.57
CA ARG A 551 -63.45 101.06 -15.61
C ARG A 551 -61.97 100.88 -15.27
N ARG A 552 -61.34 101.86 -14.61
CA ARG A 552 -59.95 101.74 -14.15
C ARG A 552 -59.82 100.72 -13.02
N ASP A 553 -60.73 100.75 -12.04
CA ASP A 553 -60.79 99.73 -10.98
C ASP A 553 -60.97 98.31 -11.55
N GLN A 554 -61.85 98.12 -12.54
CA GLN A 554 -62.02 96.81 -13.22
C GLN A 554 -60.77 96.35 -13.97
N ASN A 555 -60.08 97.26 -14.66
CA ASN A 555 -58.84 96.93 -15.37
C ASN A 555 -57.73 96.51 -14.39
N THR A 556 -57.58 97.20 -13.25
CA THR A 556 -56.64 96.82 -12.20
C THR A 556 -57.00 95.46 -11.59
N ALA A 557 -58.28 95.18 -11.35
CA ALA A 557 -58.73 93.87 -10.86
C ALA A 557 -58.44 92.74 -11.86
N ALA A 558 -58.72 92.95 -13.15
CA ALA A 558 -58.43 91.98 -14.20
C ALA A 558 -56.92 91.73 -14.37
N HIS A 559 -56.10 92.79 -14.28
CA HIS A 559 -54.64 92.67 -14.29
C HIS A 559 -54.13 91.86 -13.09
N ASN A 560 -54.61 92.17 -11.88
CA ASN A 560 -54.23 91.45 -10.67
C ASN A 560 -54.59 89.96 -10.74
N ALA A 561 -55.78 89.62 -11.23
CA ALA A 561 -56.21 88.24 -11.42
C ALA A 561 -55.33 87.48 -12.44
N ALA A 562 -54.91 88.15 -13.54
CA ALA A 562 -53.98 87.56 -14.50
C ALA A 562 -52.59 87.30 -13.87
N ILE A 563 -52.10 88.23 -13.05
CA ILE A 563 -50.85 88.05 -12.29
C ILE A 563 -50.98 86.91 -11.26
N ASP A 564 -52.10 86.81 -10.54
CA ASP A 564 -52.35 85.70 -9.60
C ASP A 564 -52.37 84.34 -10.31
N GLY A 565 -53.00 84.25 -11.49
CA GLY A 565 -52.98 83.05 -12.31
C GLY A 565 -51.56 82.63 -12.71
N LEU A 566 -50.71 83.59 -13.09
CA LEU A 566 -49.29 83.33 -13.34
C LEU A 566 -48.58 82.87 -12.06
N LEU A 567 -48.73 83.58 -10.93
CA LEU A 567 -48.12 83.20 -9.64
C LEU A 567 -48.50 81.78 -9.22
N ALA A 568 -49.76 81.39 -9.37
CA ALA A 568 -50.24 80.04 -9.11
C ALA A 568 -49.53 79.00 -10.01
N GLN A 569 -49.30 79.33 -11.29
CA GLN A 569 -48.57 78.46 -12.21
C GLN A 569 -47.09 78.29 -11.83
N ALA A 570 -46.41 79.35 -11.36
CA ALA A 570 -45.04 79.22 -10.85
C ALA A 570 -44.97 78.43 -9.53
N ALA A 571 -45.92 78.63 -8.62
CA ALA A 571 -46.04 77.84 -7.41
C ALA A 571 -46.30 76.36 -7.72
N SER A 572 -47.19 76.06 -8.67
CA SER A 572 -47.41 74.69 -9.14
C SER A 572 -46.15 74.09 -9.75
N SER A 573 -45.43 74.83 -10.60
CA SER A 573 -44.16 74.35 -11.19
C SER A 573 -43.10 74.07 -10.12
N ALA A 574 -43.00 74.94 -9.11
CA ALA A 574 -42.09 74.73 -7.99
C ALA A 574 -42.46 73.50 -7.15
N ALA A 575 -43.76 73.28 -6.89
CA ALA A 575 -44.23 72.11 -6.17
C ALA A 575 -43.97 70.80 -6.93
N THR A 576 -44.21 70.78 -8.25
CA THR A 576 -43.85 69.65 -9.11
C THR A 576 -42.35 69.39 -9.09
N ALA A 577 -41.52 70.43 -9.21
CA ALA A 577 -40.07 70.29 -9.14
C ALA A 577 -39.60 69.70 -7.80
N THR A 578 -40.20 70.11 -6.67
CA THR A 578 -39.91 69.54 -5.34
C THR A 578 -40.31 68.07 -5.25
N HIS A 579 -41.51 67.72 -5.75
CA HIS A 579 -41.97 66.34 -5.80
C HIS A 579 -41.01 65.46 -6.62
N ASP A 580 -40.60 65.93 -7.80
CA ASP A 580 -39.65 65.23 -8.67
C ASP A 580 -38.30 65.05 -7.95
N ALA A 581 -37.79 66.09 -7.30
CA ALA A 581 -36.57 66.00 -6.49
C ALA A 581 -36.67 64.97 -5.35
N ASP A 582 -37.81 64.88 -4.66
CA ASP A 582 -38.03 63.88 -3.60
C ASP A 582 -38.07 62.45 -4.19
N GLU A 583 -38.71 62.26 -5.35
CA GLU A 583 -38.67 60.98 -6.07
C GLU A 583 -37.25 60.61 -6.50
N ALA A 584 -36.46 61.58 -6.97
CA ALA A 584 -35.07 61.36 -7.34
C ALA A 584 -34.23 60.94 -6.13
N GLN A 585 -34.42 61.57 -4.97
CA GLN A 585 -33.74 61.19 -3.73
C GLN A 585 -34.17 59.79 -3.24
N ALA A 586 -35.44 59.43 -3.40
CA ALA A 586 -35.92 58.08 -3.11
C ALA A 586 -35.32 57.03 -4.06
N ALA A 587 -35.13 57.36 -5.35
CA ALA A 587 -34.43 56.51 -6.31
C ALA A 587 -32.95 56.36 -5.93
N ALA A 588 -32.26 57.44 -5.59
CA ALA A 588 -30.86 57.38 -5.14
C ALA A 588 -30.69 56.56 -3.86
N ALA A 589 -31.65 56.62 -2.92
CA ALA A 589 -31.64 55.77 -1.73
C ALA A 589 -31.80 54.28 -2.06
N ARG A 590 -32.72 53.94 -2.99
CA ARG A 590 -32.86 52.57 -3.50
C ARG A 590 -31.58 52.07 -4.16
N ALA A 591 -30.94 52.92 -4.98
CA ALA A 591 -29.68 52.58 -5.64
C ALA A 591 -28.55 52.28 -4.65
N ARG A 592 -28.41 53.09 -3.58
CA ARG A 592 -27.41 52.85 -2.52
C ARG A 592 -27.65 51.54 -1.77
N ASN A 593 -28.91 51.26 -1.39
CA ASN A 593 -29.23 49.98 -0.76
C ASN A 593 -28.89 48.78 -1.67
N ALA A 594 -29.17 48.88 -2.98
CA ALA A 594 -28.80 47.85 -3.94
C ALA A 594 -27.27 47.68 -4.04
N ALA A 595 -26.50 48.76 -4.00
CA ALA A 595 -25.04 48.70 -3.96
C ALA A 595 -24.52 48.01 -2.68
N ASP A 596 -25.11 48.32 -1.51
CA ASP A 596 -24.76 47.67 -0.23
C ASP A 596 -25.09 46.16 -0.26
N GLU A 597 -26.25 45.78 -0.82
CA GLU A 597 -26.61 44.36 -1.03
C GLU A 597 -25.62 43.66 -1.97
N ALA A 598 -25.25 44.31 -3.09
CA ALA A 598 -24.27 43.79 -4.04
C ALA A 598 -22.90 43.55 -3.38
N ALA A 599 -22.44 44.49 -2.53
CA ALA A 599 -21.21 44.33 -1.76
C ALA A 599 -21.29 43.13 -0.80
N GLY A 600 -22.43 42.96 -0.10
CA GLY A 600 -22.67 41.80 0.75
C GLY A 600 -22.64 40.46 -0.01
N TYR A 601 -23.13 40.43 -1.26
CA TYR A 601 -23.02 39.25 -2.12
C TYR A 601 -21.57 38.98 -2.56
N ALA A 602 -20.81 40.02 -2.89
CA ALA A 602 -19.38 39.89 -3.21
C ALA A 602 -18.59 39.30 -2.03
N ASP A 603 -18.84 39.75 -0.79
CA ASP A 603 -18.20 39.20 0.41
C ASP A 603 -18.54 37.72 0.63
N GLN A 604 -19.80 37.33 0.40
CA GLN A 604 -20.23 35.93 0.47
C GLN A 604 -19.54 35.08 -0.62
N ALA A 605 -19.40 35.61 -1.83
CA ALA A 605 -18.72 34.93 -2.93
C ALA A 605 -17.23 34.73 -2.62
N ALA A 606 -16.55 35.75 -2.09
CA ALA A 606 -15.16 35.66 -1.65
C ALA A 606 -14.97 34.63 -0.52
N THR A 607 -15.90 34.58 0.42
CA THR A 607 -15.90 33.55 1.48
C THR A 607 -16.04 32.14 0.90
N ALA A 608 -16.95 31.94 -0.05
CA ALA A 608 -17.13 30.66 -0.74
C ALA A 608 -15.88 30.26 -1.53
N ALA A 609 -15.25 31.20 -2.25
CA ALA A 609 -14.00 30.95 -2.97
C ALA A 609 -12.86 30.51 -2.03
N ASN A 610 -12.71 31.15 -0.86
CA ASN A 610 -11.74 30.75 0.15
C ASN A 610 -12.00 29.34 0.69
N GLN A 611 -13.27 28.99 0.96
CA GLN A 611 -13.65 27.63 1.38
C GLN A 611 -13.34 26.60 0.28
N ALA A 612 -13.64 26.91 -0.97
CA ALA A 612 -13.33 26.05 -2.11
C ALA A 612 -11.81 25.79 -2.23
N ALA A 613 -10.99 26.83 -2.04
CA ALA A 613 -9.54 26.71 -2.01
C ALA A 613 -9.03 25.83 -0.85
N ASP A 614 -9.67 25.90 0.33
CA ASP A 614 -9.38 25.03 1.46
C ASP A 614 -9.71 23.57 1.17
N TYR A 615 -10.86 23.30 0.55
CA TYR A 615 -11.24 21.95 0.13
C TYR A 615 -10.31 21.40 -0.96
N ALA A 616 -9.91 22.21 -1.93
CA ALA A 616 -8.91 21.82 -2.93
C ALA A 616 -7.57 21.43 -2.28
N ARG A 617 -7.10 22.17 -1.26
CA ARG A 617 -5.90 21.81 -0.49
C ARG A 617 -6.07 20.50 0.26
N GLN A 618 -7.22 20.29 0.92
CA GLN A 618 -7.51 19.03 1.62
C GLN A 618 -7.53 17.83 0.65
N ALA A 619 -8.11 18.01 -0.54
CA ALA A 619 -8.13 17.00 -1.59
C ALA A 619 -6.70 16.68 -2.08
N GLN A 620 -5.86 17.70 -2.27
CA GLN A 620 -4.46 17.53 -2.66
C GLN A 620 -3.63 16.80 -1.57
N ASP A 621 -3.86 17.11 -0.30
CA ASP A 621 -3.24 16.39 0.82
C ASP A 621 -3.68 14.93 0.85
N ALA A 622 -4.97 14.66 0.57
CA ALA A 622 -5.49 13.29 0.46
C ALA A 622 -4.84 12.53 -0.70
N ALA A 623 -4.75 13.13 -1.89
CA ALA A 623 -4.06 12.54 -3.04
C ALA A 623 -2.58 12.24 -2.73
N THR A 624 -1.90 13.13 -2.02
CA THR A 624 -0.50 12.93 -1.59
C THR A 624 -0.37 11.75 -0.63
N ARG A 625 -1.29 11.61 0.34
CA ARG A 625 -1.33 10.44 1.23
C ARG A 625 -1.60 9.15 0.46
N ALA A 626 -2.55 9.18 -0.48
CA ALA A 626 -2.88 8.02 -1.32
C ALA A 626 -1.67 7.55 -2.15
N ALA A 627 -0.94 8.49 -2.77
CA ALA A 627 0.28 8.20 -3.51
C ALA A 627 1.37 7.57 -2.63
N ALA A 628 1.54 8.06 -1.39
CA ALA A 628 2.46 7.46 -0.43
C ALA A 628 2.04 6.03 -0.05
N SER A 629 0.75 5.78 0.17
CA SER A 629 0.22 4.43 0.41
C SER A 629 0.46 3.49 -0.77
N ALA A 630 0.23 3.94 -2.02
CA ALA A 630 0.53 3.17 -3.21
C ALA A 630 2.02 2.80 -3.31
N GLN A 631 2.92 3.74 -3.00
CA GLN A 631 4.36 3.47 -2.98
C GLN A 631 4.76 2.45 -1.90
N GLN A 632 4.14 2.52 -0.71
CA GLN A 632 4.35 1.54 0.36
C GLN A 632 3.82 0.14 -0.03
N ALA A 633 2.66 0.09 -0.70
CA ALA A 633 2.08 -1.14 -1.22
C ALA A 633 3.01 -1.80 -2.24
N GLN A 634 3.54 -1.02 -3.20
CA GLN A 634 4.49 -1.53 -4.20
C GLN A 634 5.81 -2.00 -3.56
N THR A 635 6.28 -1.31 -2.52
CA THR A 635 7.47 -1.76 -1.75
C THR A 635 7.22 -3.10 -1.07
N SER A 636 6.01 -3.30 -0.52
CA SER A 636 5.59 -4.57 0.07
C SER A 636 5.51 -5.69 -0.98
N ALA A 637 4.93 -5.41 -2.15
CA ALA A 637 4.87 -6.33 -3.27
C ALA A 637 6.27 -6.75 -3.77
N ASN A 638 7.19 -5.80 -3.92
CA ASN A 638 8.58 -6.08 -4.28
C ASN A 638 9.28 -6.97 -3.24
N THR A 639 9.03 -6.72 -1.95
CA THR A 639 9.55 -7.55 -0.85
C THR A 639 8.99 -8.97 -0.90
N ALA A 640 7.68 -9.10 -1.15
CA ALA A 640 7.02 -10.39 -1.30
C ALA A 640 7.57 -11.18 -2.50
N ALA A 641 7.81 -10.51 -3.64
CA ALA A 641 8.42 -11.10 -4.82
C ALA A 641 9.85 -11.61 -4.55
N GLY A 642 10.67 -10.84 -3.82
CA GLY A 642 12.00 -11.27 -3.39
C GLY A 642 11.96 -12.50 -2.45
N ALA A 643 10.98 -12.54 -1.54
CA ALA A 643 10.75 -13.70 -0.67
C ALA A 643 10.33 -14.94 -1.49
N ALA A 644 9.41 -14.79 -2.44
CA ALA A 644 8.99 -15.87 -3.33
C ALA A 644 10.15 -16.42 -4.16
N ALA A 645 10.98 -15.55 -4.75
CA ALA A 645 12.18 -15.97 -5.48
C ALA A 645 13.15 -16.78 -4.59
N SER A 646 13.38 -16.32 -3.36
CA SER A 646 14.21 -17.03 -2.38
C SER A 646 13.62 -18.40 -1.99
N ALA A 647 12.29 -18.50 -1.90
CA ALA A 647 11.59 -19.74 -1.61
C ALA A 647 11.74 -20.76 -2.75
N VAL A 648 11.64 -20.32 -4.00
CA VAL A 648 11.87 -21.16 -5.20
C VAL A 648 13.29 -21.71 -5.22
N VAL A 649 14.30 -20.86 -4.99
CA VAL A 649 15.71 -21.30 -4.88
C VAL A 649 15.90 -22.33 -3.76
N SER A 650 15.22 -22.14 -2.62
CA SER A 650 15.26 -23.10 -1.51
C SER A 650 14.61 -24.44 -1.90
N ALA A 651 13.48 -24.42 -2.60
CA ALA A 651 12.82 -25.62 -3.09
C ALA A 651 13.67 -26.38 -4.12
N ASP A 652 14.38 -25.67 -5.01
CA ASP A 652 15.30 -26.28 -5.96
C ASP A 652 16.49 -26.94 -5.27
N ARG A 653 17.10 -26.26 -4.28
CA ARG A 653 18.17 -26.84 -3.45
C ARG A 653 17.68 -28.10 -2.72
N ALA A 654 16.49 -28.06 -2.13
CA ALA A 654 15.88 -29.22 -1.48
C ALA A 654 15.67 -30.38 -2.46
N GLY A 655 15.21 -30.09 -3.68
CA GLY A 655 15.03 -31.07 -4.75
C GLY A 655 16.34 -31.74 -5.16
N ARG A 656 17.44 -30.97 -5.28
CA ARG A 656 18.78 -31.52 -5.54
C ARG A 656 19.25 -32.40 -4.39
N SER A 657 19.10 -31.96 -3.13
CA SER A 657 19.44 -32.78 -1.97
C SER A 657 18.65 -34.09 -1.92
N ALA A 658 17.36 -34.06 -2.25
CA ALA A 658 16.55 -35.27 -2.33
C ALA A 658 17.04 -36.23 -3.43
N ALA A 659 17.41 -35.73 -4.61
CA ALA A 659 17.99 -36.55 -5.68
C ALA A 659 19.33 -37.16 -5.26
N THR A 660 20.20 -36.39 -4.59
CA THR A 660 21.46 -36.88 -4.02
C THR A 660 21.23 -37.97 -2.97
N ALA A 661 20.26 -37.79 -2.08
CA ALA A 661 19.94 -38.80 -1.07
C ALA A 661 19.47 -40.11 -1.70
N GLN A 662 18.64 -40.03 -2.75
CA GLN A 662 18.19 -41.21 -3.52
C GLN A 662 19.36 -41.92 -4.19
N TYR A 663 20.29 -41.19 -4.81
CA TYR A 663 21.50 -41.76 -5.38
C TYR A 663 22.29 -42.58 -4.33
N TYR A 664 22.51 -42.02 -3.14
CA TYR A 664 23.21 -42.74 -2.08
C TYR A 664 22.44 -43.94 -1.53
N ALA A 665 21.11 -43.86 -1.43
CA ALA A 665 20.29 -45.00 -1.06
C ALA A 665 20.39 -46.15 -2.08
N HIS A 666 20.37 -45.85 -3.38
CA HIS A 666 20.58 -46.84 -4.43
C HIS A 666 21.99 -47.46 -4.38
N ALA A 667 23.02 -46.63 -4.17
CA ALA A 667 24.38 -47.13 -4.00
C ALA A 667 24.51 -48.04 -2.77
N ALA A 668 23.92 -47.66 -1.63
CA ALA A 668 23.90 -48.47 -0.41
C ALA A 668 23.21 -49.82 -0.62
N ALA A 669 22.08 -49.84 -1.33
CA ALA A 669 21.39 -51.08 -1.69
C ALA A 669 22.25 -51.98 -2.60
N GLY A 670 23.00 -51.39 -3.53
CA GLY A 670 23.99 -52.12 -4.34
C GLY A 670 25.07 -52.77 -3.47
N TYR A 671 25.67 -52.01 -2.55
CA TYR A 671 26.67 -52.56 -1.62
C TYR A 671 26.11 -53.68 -0.73
N ALA A 672 24.87 -53.54 -0.23
CA ALA A 672 24.22 -54.59 0.55
C ALA A 672 23.99 -55.88 -0.28
N HIS A 673 23.62 -55.73 -1.55
CA HIS A 673 23.50 -56.87 -2.47
C HIS A 673 24.85 -57.55 -2.71
N ASP A 674 25.91 -56.77 -2.95
CA ASP A 674 27.27 -57.30 -3.12
C ASP A 674 27.74 -58.05 -1.86
N ALA A 675 27.49 -57.48 -0.68
CA ALA A 675 27.82 -58.11 0.60
C ALA A 675 27.07 -59.44 0.80
N ALA A 676 25.77 -59.49 0.46
CA ALA A 676 24.97 -60.72 0.52
C ALA A 676 25.48 -61.80 -0.47
N SER A 677 25.92 -61.38 -1.66
CA SER A 677 26.57 -62.27 -2.62
C SER A 677 27.89 -62.84 -2.07
N SER A 678 28.73 -62.00 -1.46
CA SER A 678 29.95 -62.45 -0.79
C SER A 678 29.67 -63.39 0.38
N ALA A 679 28.66 -63.11 1.20
CA ALA A 679 28.23 -64.01 2.28
C ALA A 679 27.81 -65.39 1.74
N LYS A 680 27.09 -65.43 0.62
CA LYS A 680 26.74 -66.68 -0.06
C LYS A 680 27.97 -67.44 -0.57
N ILE A 681 28.92 -66.74 -1.19
CA ILE A 681 30.17 -67.34 -1.65
C ILE A 681 30.95 -67.96 -0.48
N ALA A 682 31.07 -67.22 0.63
CA ALA A 682 31.72 -67.70 1.84
C ALA A 682 31.02 -68.95 2.42
N TYR A 683 29.69 -68.95 2.41
CA TYR A 683 28.87 -70.10 2.82
C TYR A 683 29.12 -71.34 1.97
N ASP A 684 29.04 -71.20 0.64
CA ASP A 684 29.27 -72.31 -0.28
C ASP A 684 30.71 -72.86 -0.14
N ALA A 685 31.70 -71.98 0.08
CA ALA A 685 33.08 -72.38 0.35
C ALA A 685 33.22 -73.15 1.67
N ALA A 686 32.56 -72.70 2.74
CA ALA A 686 32.56 -73.40 4.03
C ALA A 686 31.92 -74.79 3.94
N ILE A 687 30.81 -74.94 3.21
CA ILE A 687 30.17 -76.25 2.97
C ILE A 687 31.13 -77.19 2.23
N GLN A 688 31.78 -76.71 1.17
CA GLN A 688 32.74 -77.52 0.42
C GLN A 688 33.94 -77.92 1.28
N ALA A 689 34.51 -76.98 2.05
CA ALA A 689 35.60 -77.27 2.99
C ALA A 689 35.20 -78.33 4.02
N GLY A 690 33.96 -78.29 4.52
CA GLY A 690 33.41 -79.31 5.41
C GLY A 690 33.30 -80.70 4.78
N ASN A 691 32.88 -80.77 3.51
CA ASN A 691 32.84 -82.03 2.76
C ASN A 691 34.24 -82.60 2.53
N ASP A 692 35.22 -81.75 2.19
CA ASP A 692 36.62 -82.13 2.04
C ASP A 692 37.17 -82.69 3.36
N ALA A 693 36.95 -81.97 4.48
CA ALA A 693 37.35 -82.44 5.81
C ALA A 693 36.74 -83.81 6.18
N ALA A 694 35.47 -84.05 5.85
CA ALA A 694 34.84 -85.35 6.07
C ALA A 694 35.49 -86.46 5.21
N ALA A 695 35.80 -86.17 3.94
CA ALA A 695 36.51 -87.11 3.07
C ALA A 695 37.94 -87.41 3.57
N ALA A 696 38.63 -86.41 4.13
CA ALA A 696 39.94 -86.59 4.72
C ALA A 696 39.89 -87.50 5.96
N ALA A 697 38.87 -87.34 6.82
CA ALA A 697 38.64 -88.20 7.98
C ALA A 697 38.35 -89.65 7.57
N ILE A 698 37.54 -89.87 6.52
CA ILE A 698 37.31 -91.20 5.94
C ILE A 698 38.63 -91.80 5.44
N ALA A 699 39.44 -91.04 4.70
CA ALA A 699 40.73 -91.52 4.22
C ALA A 699 41.68 -91.91 5.37
N ALA A 700 41.69 -91.14 6.46
CA ALA A 700 42.44 -91.49 7.66
C ALA A 700 41.94 -92.80 8.30
N LYS A 701 40.62 -92.98 8.41
CA LYS A 701 40.01 -94.22 8.91
C LYS A 701 40.37 -95.43 8.05
N ASP A 702 40.24 -95.32 6.74
CA ASP A 702 40.61 -96.37 5.78
C ASP A 702 42.10 -96.74 5.90
N ALA A 703 42.97 -95.74 6.13
CA ALA A 703 44.40 -95.97 6.33
C ALA A 703 44.66 -96.81 7.59
N TRP A 704 43.98 -96.52 8.71
CA TRP A 704 44.07 -97.31 9.94
C TRP A 704 43.48 -98.71 9.80
N GLN A 705 42.41 -98.86 9.02
CA GLN A 705 41.87 -100.19 8.71
C GLN A 705 42.90 -101.04 7.92
N SER A 706 43.68 -100.42 7.03
CA SER A 706 44.80 -101.11 6.37
C SER A 706 45.88 -101.57 7.35
N VAL A 707 46.21 -100.78 8.38
CA VAL A 707 47.14 -101.17 9.45
C VAL A 707 46.64 -102.42 10.16
N ALA A 708 45.38 -102.42 10.59
CA ALA A 708 44.77 -103.56 11.27
C ALA A 708 44.82 -104.84 10.42
N ASN A 709 44.49 -104.74 9.13
CA ASN A 709 44.51 -105.88 8.21
C ASN A 709 45.94 -106.45 8.00
N LYS A 710 46.95 -105.58 7.90
CA LYS A 710 48.35 -106.00 7.73
C LYS A 710 48.92 -106.64 8.99
N ALA A 711 48.66 -106.05 10.16
CA ALA A 711 49.06 -106.61 11.44
C ALA A 711 48.47 -108.02 11.65
N ALA A 712 47.20 -108.22 11.27
CA ALA A 712 46.57 -109.53 11.32
C ALA A 712 47.22 -110.55 10.34
N THR A 713 47.59 -110.09 9.14
CA THR A 713 48.24 -110.93 8.12
C THR A 713 49.66 -111.36 8.54
N GLU A 714 50.46 -110.42 9.02
CA GLU A 714 51.82 -110.70 9.52
C GLU A 714 51.81 -111.65 10.72
N LYS A 715 50.88 -111.44 11.65
CA LYS A 715 50.66 -112.36 12.78
C LYS A 715 50.36 -113.78 12.30
N GLN A 716 49.51 -113.94 11.28
CA GLN A 716 49.22 -115.26 10.70
C GLN A 716 50.44 -115.89 10.00
N GLN A 717 51.23 -115.11 9.28
CA GLN A 717 52.46 -115.60 8.62
C GLN A 717 53.48 -116.09 9.66
N LEU A 718 53.69 -115.32 10.74
CA LEU A 718 54.52 -115.72 11.88
C LEU A 718 54.05 -117.05 12.50
N ILE A 719 52.75 -117.22 12.70
CA ILE A 719 52.18 -118.47 13.24
C ILE A 719 52.41 -119.66 12.30
N GLN A 720 52.24 -119.49 10.98
CA GLN A 720 52.44 -120.56 10.01
C GLN A 720 53.90 -120.97 9.88
N GLN A 721 54.82 -120.00 9.89
CA GLN A 721 56.25 -120.28 9.88
C GLN A 721 56.66 -121.11 11.10
N ARG A 722 56.16 -120.74 12.30
CA ARG A 722 56.40 -121.50 13.53
C ARG A 722 55.77 -122.90 13.53
N ARG A 723 54.65 -123.10 12.84
CA ARG A 723 54.07 -124.43 12.64
C ARG A 723 54.95 -125.33 11.77
N ALA A 724 55.57 -124.78 10.73
CA ALA A 724 56.48 -125.54 9.87
C ALA A 724 57.74 -125.98 10.62
N ASP A 725 58.28 -125.12 11.49
CA ASP A 725 59.44 -125.46 12.33
C ASP A 725 59.17 -126.64 13.30
N CYS A 726 57.89 -126.92 13.62
CA CYS A 726 57.45 -127.96 14.54
C CYS A 726 57.08 -129.32 13.88
N ASP A 727 57.39 -129.52 12.59
CA ASP A 727 57.16 -130.78 11.85
C ASP A 727 58.18 -131.88 12.23
N ASP A 728 57.74 -133.13 12.43
CA ASP A 728 58.57 -134.31 12.77
C ASP A 728 59.77 -134.51 11.83
N ASN A 729 59.61 -134.22 10.53
CA ASN A 729 60.67 -134.45 9.54
C ASN A 729 61.74 -133.33 9.54
N ALA A 730 61.44 -132.20 10.17
CA ALA A 730 62.35 -131.06 10.32
C ALA A 730 63.07 -131.07 11.69
N ARG A 731 62.71 -132.03 12.56
CA ARG A 731 63.16 -132.08 13.95
C ARG A 731 64.06 -133.29 14.24
N ASP A 732 64.92 -133.14 15.23
CA ASP A 732 65.78 -134.23 15.71
C ASP A 732 64.92 -135.36 16.33
N VAL A 733 65.23 -136.62 16.02
CA VAL A 733 64.43 -137.80 16.44
C VAL A 733 64.32 -137.90 17.96
N GLU A 734 65.34 -137.47 18.69
CA GLU A 734 65.33 -137.47 20.15
C GLU A 734 64.49 -136.30 20.71
N ALA A 735 64.46 -135.16 20.01
CA ALA A 735 63.62 -134.00 20.35
C ALA A 735 62.11 -134.27 20.16
N VAL A 736 61.73 -135.04 19.13
CA VAL A 736 60.32 -135.45 18.89
C VAL A 736 59.76 -136.30 20.04
N ASN A 737 60.61 -137.13 20.66
CA ASN A 737 60.20 -137.97 21.79
C ASN A 737 60.02 -137.21 23.10
N LEU A 738 60.66 -136.04 23.24
CA LEU A 738 60.64 -135.23 24.47
C LEU A 738 59.67 -134.03 24.37
N LEU A 739 59.42 -133.53 23.16
CA LEU A 739 58.46 -132.47 22.87
C LEU A 739 57.59 -132.91 21.68
N SER A 740 56.37 -133.34 21.97
CA SER A 740 55.43 -133.79 20.93
C SER A 740 55.15 -132.66 19.92
N ASN A 741 54.81 -132.97 18.66
CA ASN A 741 54.47 -131.93 17.69
C ASN A 741 53.31 -131.05 18.13
N GLN A 742 52.32 -131.67 18.78
CA GLN A 742 51.17 -130.93 19.27
C GLN A 742 51.62 -129.94 20.36
N ASP A 743 52.49 -130.36 21.28
CA ASP A 743 53.04 -129.46 22.29
C ASP A 743 54.03 -128.44 21.70
N CYS A 744 54.84 -128.79 20.70
CA CYS A 744 55.71 -127.83 19.99
C CYS A 744 54.89 -126.71 19.34
N VAL A 745 53.81 -127.07 18.62
CA VAL A 745 52.91 -126.09 18.00
C VAL A 745 52.15 -125.29 19.06
N LEU A 746 51.68 -125.92 20.13
CA LEU A 746 50.96 -125.25 21.21
C LEU A 746 51.87 -124.33 22.04
N LEU A 747 53.19 -124.57 22.07
CA LEU A 747 54.16 -123.68 22.70
C LEU A 747 54.15 -122.26 22.10
N PHE A 748 53.75 -122.12 20.82
CA PHE A 748 53.70 -120.84 20.12
C PHE A 748 52.29 -120.40 19.74
N SER A 749 51.34 -121.33 19.63
CA SER A 749 49.98 -121.06 19.14
C SER A 749 48.86 -121.47 20.09
N GLY A 750 49.20 -122.16 21.19
CA GLY A 750 48.27 -122.54 22.24
C GLY A 750 47.94 -121.37 23.16
N SER A 751 46.90 -121.54 23.97
CA SER A 751 46.54 -120.64 25.05
C SER A 751 47.67 -120.49 26.08
N GLN A 752 47.68 -119.40 26.83
CA GLN A 752 48.71 -119.15 27.86
C GLN A 752 48.88 -120.34 28.81
N ALA A 753 47.77 -120.97 29.23
CA ALA A 753 47.80 -122.14 30.11
C ALA A 753 48.45 -123.37 29.45
N GLU A 754 48.30 -123.55 28.14
CA GLU A 754 48.95 -124.63 27.40
C GLU A 754 50.45 -124.39 27.28
N GLN A 755 50.86 -123.15 26.97
CA GLN A 755 52.27 -122.77 26.87
C GLN A 755 53.00 -122.96 28.21
N GLU A 756 52.42 -122.49 29.31
CA GLU A 756 53.00 -122.64 30.66
C GLU A 756 53.11 -124.11 31.09
N ARG A 757 52.08 -124.92 30.80
CA ARG A 757 52.11 -126.38 31.05
C ARG A 757 53.27 -127.05 30.31
N ILE A 758 53.43 -126.73 29.03
CA ILE A 758 54.45 -127.36 28.18
C ILE A 758 55.85 -126.93 28.63
N LEU A 759 56.06 -125.63 28.88
CA LEU A 759 57.35 -125.13 29.40
C LEU A 759 57.70 -125.76 30.74
N GLY A 760 56.73 -125.88 31.66
CA GLY A 760 56.94 -126.56 32.93
C GLY A 760 57.39 -128.01 32.74
N HIS A 761 56.75 -128.74 31.83
CA HIS A 761 57.13 -130.12 31.52
C HIS A 761 58.56 -130.22 30.96
N LEU A 762 58.95 -129.35 30.02
CA LEU A 762 60.31 -129.33 29.47
C LEU A 762 61.34 -128.94 30.53
N GLN A 763 61.03 -127.98 31.40
CA GLN A 763 61.93 -127.63 32.51
C GLN A 763 62.11 -128.80 33.50
N ASP A 764 61.06 -129.58 33.75
CA ASP A 764 61.12 -130.74 34.63
C ASP A 764 61.95 -131.88 34.04
N ILE A 765 61.86 -132.14 32.73
CA ILE A 765 62.70 -133.11 32.02
C ILE A 765 64.19 -132.76 32.24
N CYS A 766 64.58 -131.50 32.04
CA CYS A 766 65.93 -131.03 32.29
C CYS A 766 66.41 -131.36 33.70
N ARG A 767 65.61 -131.01 34.72
CA ARG A 767 65.96 -131.17 36.13
C ARG A 767 65.99 -132.64 36.59
N GLN A 768 65.24 -133.52 35.94
CA GLN A 768 65.23 -134.94 36.26
C GLN A 768 66.44 -135.69 35.69
N HIS A 769 66.87 -135.32 34.49
CA HIS A 769 67.88 -136.10 33.75
C HIS A 769 69.30 -135.54 33.90
N ILE A 770 69.44 -134.28 34.31
CA ILE A 770 70.73 -133.63 34.52
C ILE A 770 70.91 -133.31 36.02
N PRO A 771 71.96 -133.84 36.69
CA PRO A 771 72.19 -133.63 38.11
C PRO A 771 72.32 -132.15 38.50
N GLN A 772 71.82 -131.82 39.70
CA GLN A 772 71.98 -130.49 40.29
C GLN A 772 73.47 -130.13 40.43
N GLY A 773 73.89 -129.04 39.78
CA GLY A 773 75.28 -128.56 39.77
C GLY A 773 76.04 -128.84 38.46
N ASP A 774 75.48 -129.62 37.54
CA ASP A 774 76.06 -129.81 36.20
C ASP A 774 75.78 -128.57 35.32
N PRO A 775 76.80 -127.95 34.71
CA PRO A 775 76.61 -126.78 33.84
C PRO A 775 75.70 -127.05 32.64
N THR A 776 75.48 -128.31 32.27
CA THR A 776 74.54 -128.74 31.22
C THR A 776 73.08 -128.47 31.59
N LEU A 777 72.73 -128.46 32.89
CA LEU A 777 71.37 -128.19 33.37
C LEU A 777 70.93 -126.75 33.03
N ALA A 778 71.86 -125.79 33.13
CA ALA A 778 71.59 -124.40 32.78
C ALA A 778 71.34 -124.21 31.27
N ARG A 779 72.05 -124.96 30.42
CA ARG A 779 71.82 -124.96 28.96
C ARG A 779 70.51 -125.63 28.57
N CYS A 780 70.14 -126.68 29.29
CA CYS A 780 68.86 -127.35 29.10
C CYS A 780 67.68 -126.43 29.45
N LEU A 781 67.79 -125.69 30.55
CA LEU A 781 66.79 -124.71 30.99
C LEU A 781 66.90 -123.37 30.25
N ASP A 782 67.81 -123.23 29.30
CA ASP A 782 67.93 -122.01 28.48
C ASP A 782 66.70 -121.86 27.60
N TYR A 783 66.22 -120.63 27.48
CA TYR A 783 65.00 -120.38 26.74
C TYR A 783 65.11 -120.70 25.25
N ARG A 784 66.30 -120.55 24.65
CA ARG A 784 66.53 -120.88 23.24
C ARG A 784 66.38 -122.37 23.04
N ASN A 785 66.66 -123.18 24.07
CA ASN A 785 66.40 -124.61 24.09
C ASN A 785 64.93 -124.92 24.42
N LEU A 786 64.35 -124.32 25.47
CA LEU A 786 62.97 -124.58 25.91
C LEU A 786 61.92 -124.19 24.86
N PHE A 787 62.19 -123.14 24.08
CA PHE A 787 61.39 -122.73 22.92
C PHE A 787 62.02 -123.14 21.60
N SER A 788 62.94 -124.11 21.61
CA SER A 788 63.42 -124.71 20.36
C SER A 788 62.44 -125.79 19.92
N PRO A 789 62.08 -125.85 18.62
CA PRO A 789 61.49 -127.05 18.05
C PRO A 789 62.38 -128.29 18.26
N ASN A 790 63.71 -128.11 18.29
CA ASN A 790 64.71 -129.16 18.52
C ASN A 790 65.21 -129.21 19.96
N TYR A 791 64.27 -129.18 20.91
CA TYR A 791 64.55 -129.30 22.33
C TYR A 791 65.47 -130.50 22.64
N MET A 792 66.58 -130.26 23.36
CA MET A 792 67.65 -131.22 23.76
C MET A 792 68.62 -131.73 22.68
N ALA A 793 68.40 -131.46 21.38
CA ALA A 793 69.24 -132.02 20.30
C ALA A 793 70.72 -131.54 20.35
N THR A 794 70.97 -130.33 20.86
CA THR A 794 72.29 -129.69 20.87
C THR A 794 73.13 -129.96 22.13
N LEU A 795 72.71 -130.88 23.02
CA LEU A 795 73.40 -131.16 24.29
C LEU A 795 74.30 -132.42 24.27
N ARG A 796 74.44 -133.14 23.14
CA ARG A 796 75.07 -134.49 23.05
C ARG A 796 76.52 -134.55 22.53
N ASP A 797 77.08 -133.52 21.91
CA ASP A 797 78.46 -133.53 21.38
C ASP A 797 79.48 -132.81 22.31
N ASP A 798 80.58 -133.49 22.65
CA ASP A 798 81.61 -133.11 23.63
C ASP A 798 82.61 -132.02 23.13
N PHE A 799 82.69 -130.92 23.89
CA PHE A 799 83.86 -130.20 24.44
C PHE A 799 85.09 -129.68 23.63
N THR A 800 85.05 -129.34 22.32
CA THR A 800 86.18 -128.56 21.72
C THR A 800 85.82 -127.51 20.66
N ASN A 801 84.91 -126.56 20.99
CA ASN A 801 84.98 -125.14 20.55
C ASN A 801 83.93 -124.24 21.26
N PHE A 802 83.90 -124.30 22.60
CA PHE A 802 83.22 -123.32 23.47
C PHE A 802 84.24 -122.51 24.29
N VAL A 803 85.22 -121.88 23.64
CA VAL A 803 86.08 -120.85 24.26
C VAL A 803 86.41 -119.74 23.24
N THR A 804 85.38 -118.97 22.84
CA THR A 804 85.46 -117.51 22.56
C THR A 804 84.07 -116.84 22.54
N ALA A 805 83.05 -117.41 23.21
CA ALA A 805 81.82 -116.67 23.51
C ALA A 805 81.97 -115.93 24.84
N GLY A 806 82.71 -114.82 24.81
CA GLY A 806 82.69 -113.82 25.87
C GLY A 806 81.55 -112.84 25.62
N THR A 807 80.56 -112.88 26.53
CA THR A 807 79.53 -111.86 26.79
C THR A 807 78.60 -111.48 25.63
N ASP A 808 77.52 -112.24 25.49
CA ASP A 808 76.32 -111.81 24.76
C ASP A 808 75.29 -111.28 25.79
N PRO A 809 74.93 -109.98 25.77
CA PRO A 809 73.95 -109.40 26.68
C PRO A 809 72.54 -109.53 26.10
N ASP A 810 72.06 -110.77 25.91
CA ASP A 810 70.80 -111.02 25.19
C ASP A 810 69.83 -111.95 25.95
N LEU A 811 69.70 -111.67 27.25
CA LEU A 811 68.75 -112.30 28.18
C LEU A 811 67.53 -111.43 28.51
N GLY A 812 67.36 -110.28 27.84
CA GLY A 812 66.19 -109.39 28.02
C GLY A 812 65.07 -109.56 26.99
N GLY A 813 65.37 -110.12 25.82
CA GLY A 813 64.45 -110.17 24.66
C GLY A 813 63.36 -111.25 24.71
N LEU A 814 63.43 -112.21 25.64
CA LEU A 814 62.47 -113.32 25.68
C LEU A 814 61.37 -113.17 26.74
N LEU A 815 61.48 -112.22 27.68
CA LEU A 815 60.41 -111.94 28.63
C LEU A 815 59.22 -111.18 28.02
N VAL A 816 59.40 -110.56 26.84
CA VAL A 816 58.34 -109.81 26.13
C VAL A 816 57.59 -110.68 25.10
N LEU A 817 58.18 -111.80 24.66
CA LEU A 817 57.51 -112.82 23.85
C LEU A 817 56.42 -113.59 24.62
N ILE A 818 56.46 -113.55 25.97
CA ILE A 818 55.45 -114.18 26.84
C ILE A 818 54.25 -113.23 27.13
N ALA A 819 54.35 -111.92 26.86
CA ALA A 819 53.27 -110.96 27.14
C ALA A 819 52.35 -110.66 25.94
N SER A 820 52.78 -110.89 24.70
CA SER A 820 51.99 -110.61 23.48
C SER A 820 51.23 -111.82 22.92
N LEU A 821 51.22 -112.95 23.63
CA LEU A 821 50.42 -114.15 23.36
C LEU A 821 49.22 -114.32 24.32
N VAL A 822 48.90 -113.31 25.15
CA VAL A 822 47.88 -113.38 26.23
C VAL A 822 46.52 -112.72 25.88
N CYS A 823 46.11 -112.67 24.61
CA CYS A 823 44.69 -112.39 24.29
C CYS A 823 44.28 -112.89 22.89
N PRO A 824 43.72 -114.12 22.76
CA PRO A 824 43.09 -114.59 21.52
C PRO A 824 41.66 -114.02 21.34
N GLU A 825 41.06 -113.42 22.38
CA GLU A 825 39.69 -112.88 22.38
C GLU A 825 39.63 -111.33 22.30
N CYS A 826 40.76 -110.67 22.09
CA CYS A 826 40.76 -109.24 21.78
C CYS A 826 40.44 -109.06 20.28
N GLU A 827 39.16 -109.25 19.91
CA GLU A 827 38.67 -108.98 18.56
C GLU A 827 38.79 -107.47 18.24
N LEU A 828 39.87 -107.13 17.52
CA LEU A 828 40.04 -105.84 16.86
C LEU A 828 38.95 -105.58 15.79
N ALA A 829 38.17 -106.60 15.41
CA ALA A 829 37.06 -106.50 14.48
C ALA A 829 35.79 -105.88 15.12
N ASP A 830 35.51 -106.14 16.40
CA ASP A 830 34.34 -105.60 17.10
C ASP A 830 34.52 -104.14 17.54
N LEU A 831 35.77 -103.70 17.78
CA LEU A 831 36.09 -102.29 18.04
C LEU A 831 35.96 -101.42 16.77
N LEU A 832 36.10 -102.00 15.58
CA LEU A 832 35.98 -101.31 14.28
C LEU A 832 34.56 -101.39 13.67
N ALA A 833 33.72 -102.31 14.13
CA ALA A 833 32.35 -102.49 13.64
C ALA A 833 31.30 -101.58 14.32
N GLY A 834 31.63 -100.94 15.45
CA GLY A 834 30.71 -100.11 16.23
C GLY A 834 30.28 -98.75 15.62
N GLY A 835 30.84 -98.35 14.47
CA GLY A 835 30.66 -96.98 13.94
C GLY A 835 30.01 -96.86 12.54
N ALA A 836 29.49 -97.94 11.94
CA ALA A 836 29.07 -97.93 10.53
C ALA A 836 27.55 -98.09 10.29
N ALA A 837 26.72 -98.24 11.32
CA ALA A 837 25.29 -98.55 11.16
C ALA A 837 24.31 -97.37 11.30
N GLU A 838 24.73 -96.18 11.73
CA GLU A 838 23.82 -95.02 11.91
C GLU A 838 23.98 -93.88 10.88
N LEU A 839 24.75 -94.08 9.81
CA LEU A 839 24.97 -93.06 8.76
C LEU A 839 24.03 -93.16 7.53
N ARG A 840 22.93 -93.93 7.63
CA ARG A 840 21.96 -94.09 6.52
C ARG A 840 20.51 -93.69 6.79
N ALA A 841 20.19 -93.13 7.96
CA ALA A 841 18.84 -92.61 8.24
C ALA A 841 18.86 -91.08 8.34
N GLY A 842 18.48 -90.40 7.25
CA GLY A 842 18.37 -88.94 7.24
C GLY A 842 18.35 -88.27 5.86
N ALA A 843 18.15 -89.02 4.77
CA ALA A 843 17.82 -88.42 3.48
C ALA A 843 16.29 -88.21 3.40
N GLY A 844 15.83 -87.09 3.95
CA GLY A 844 14.46 -86.60 3.80
C GLY A 844 14.47 -85.24 3.09
N ALA A 845 14.53 -85.26 1.75
CA ALA A 845 14.47 -84.08 0.89
C ALA A 845 13.04 -83.52 0.72
N ALA A 846 12.26 -83.42 1.81
CA ALA A 846 10.87 -82.97 1.74
C ALA A 846 10.46 -82.16 2.98
N ALA A 847 11.03 -80.96 3.15
CA ALA A 847 10.54 -79.96 4.11
C ALA A 847 11.07 -78.53 3.86
N LEU A 848 11.24 -78.09 2.59
CA LEU A 848 11.69 -76.72 2.28
C LEU A 848 10.91 -76.04 1.14
N THR A 849 9.65 -76.39 0.94
CA THR A 849 8.81 -75.76 -0.11
C THR A 849 7.61 -74.94 0.39
N GLU A 850 7.48 -74.65 1.69
CA GLU A 850 6.45 -73.72 2.18
C GLU A 850 6.97 -72.80 3.29
N ALA A 851 7.67 -71.73 2.88
CA ALA A 851 7.80 -70.47 3.63
C ALA A 851 8.58 -69.45 2.76
N ALA A 852 8.02 -69.08 1.62
CA ALA A 852 8.62 -68.10 0.70
C ALA A 852 7.96 -66.71 0.75
N ASP A 853 7.08 -66.44 1.71
CA ASP A 853 6.50 -65.12 1.90
C ASP A 853 6.63 -64.70 3.36
N VAL A 854 7.08 -63.46 3.56
CA VAL A 854 7.24 -62.70 4.81
C VAL A 854 8.67 -62.67 5.42
N ALA A 855 9.29 -61.48 5.28
CA ALA A 855 10.39 -60.91 6.06
C ALA A 855 11.80 -61.55 5.94
N GLY A 856 12.65 -60.92 5.12
CA GLY A 856 14.05 -61.27 4.85
C GLY A 856 15.06 -60.99 5.98
N VAL A 857 14.78 -61.44 7.20
CA VAL A 857 15.73 -61.35 8.35
C VAL A 857 16.14 -62.72 8.90
N GLY A 858 15.48 -63.83 8.51
CA GLY A 858 15.70 -65.14 9.16
C GLY A 858 16.44 -66.22 8.35
N LEU A 859 16.70 -66.03 7.05
CA LEU A 859 17.16 -67.14 6.20
C LEU A 859 18.66 -67.47 6.36
N LEU A 860 19.49 -66.49 6.72
CA LEU A 860 20.94 -66.69 6.86
C LEU A 860 21.31 -67.39 8.18
N ASP A 861 20.54 -67.18 9.25
CA ASP A 861 20.74 -67.88 10.53
C ASP A 861 20.42 -69.38 10.44
N ALA A 862 19.35 -69.75 9.73
CA ALA A 862 18.97 -71.16 9.55
C ALA A 862 19.94 -71.91 8.63
N ALA A 863 20.40 -71.28 7.55
CA ALA A 863 21.41 -71.85 6.67
C ALA A 863 22.77 -72.00 7.39
N GLY A 864 23.17 -70.99 8.18
CA GLY A 864 24.37 -71.01 9.01
C GLY A 864 24.33 -72.06 10.13
N ALA A 865 23.17 -72.28 10.76
CA ALA A 865 22.97 -73.33 11.75
C ALA A 865 23.04 -74.74 11.14
N GLY A 866 22.48 -74.93 9.93
CA GLY A 866 22.59 -76.20 9.20
C GLY A 866 24.02 -76.55 8.79
N ALA A 867 24.77 -75.54 8.31
CA ALA A 867 26.20 -75.67 8.01
C ALA A 867 27.02 -75.92 9.27
N ALA A 868 26.80 -75.17 10.36
CA ALA A 868 27.47 -75.38 11.63
C ALA A 868 27.14 -76.74 12.26
N ALA A 869 25.94 -77.29 12.05
CA ALA A 869 25.57 -78.63 12.50
C ALA A 869 26.16 -79.75 11.63
N GLN A 870 26.37 -79.53 10.32
CA GLN A 870 27.08 -80.47 9.46
C GLN A 870 28.61 -80.38 9.66
N LEU A 871 29.16 -79.17 9.80
CA LEU A 871 30.58 -78.91 10.10
C LEU A 871 30.94 -79.32 11.52
N GLY A 872 30.05 -79.11 12.49
CA GLY A 872 30.19 -79.62 13.85
C GLY A 872 30.20 -81.14 13.88
N ARG A 873 29.38 -81.79 13.05
CA ARG A 873 29.39 -83.25 12.86
C ARG A 873 30.64 -83.75 12.12
N ALA A 874 31.16 -83.00 11.15
CA ALA A 874 32.41 -83.35 10.46
C ALA A 874 33.64 -83.12 11.36
N ALA A 875 33.65 -82.07 12.17
CA ALA A 875 34.70 -81.77 13.15
C ALA A 875 34.66 -82.75 14.33
N SER A 876 33.47 -83.13 14.82
CA SER A 876 33.33 -84.18 15.83
C SER A 876 33.69 -85.55 15.27
N ALA A 877 33.30 -85.88 14.03
CA ALA A 877 33.74 -87.11 13.35
C ALA A 877 35.26 -87.12 13.08
N ALA A 878 35.88 -85.97 12.80
CA ALA A 878 37.33 -85.85 12.66
C ALA A 878 38.05 -85.92 14.02
N GLN A 879 37.45 -85.41 15.10
CA GLN A 879 37.97 -85.55 16.48
C GLN A 879 37.79 -86.98 17.02
N GLU A 880 36.68 -87.63 16.73
CA GLU A 880 36.43 -89.04 17.04
C GLU A 880 37.35 -89.96 16.22
N ALA A 881 37.53 -89.70 14.91
CA ALA A 881 38.52 -90.39 14.10
C ALA A 881 39.96 -90.11 14.56
N ALA A 882 40.27 -88.90 15.07
CA ALA A 882 41.55 -88.58 15.71
C ALA A 882 41.74 -89.28 17.07
N ALA A 883 40.67 -89.49 17.83
CA ALA A 883 40.70 -90.21 19.10
C ALA A 883 40.82 -91.73 18.90
N GLU A 884 40.08 -92.30 17.94
CA GLU A 884 40.19 -93.70 17.53
C GLU A 884 41.57 -93.99 16.90
N SER A 885 42.08 -93.10 16.05
CA SER A 885 43.44 -93.20 15.51
C SER A 885 44.52 -92.97 16.56
N GLY A 886 44.28 -92.16 17.60
CA GLY A 886 45.18 -92.00 18.73
C GLY A 886 45.32 -93.28 19.56
N ALA A 887 44.23 -94.02 19.75
CA ALA A 887 44.25 -95.34 20.41
C ALA A 887 44.99 -96.39 19.55
N LEU A 888 44.74 -96.42 18.24
CA LEU A 888 45.44 -97.32 17.30
C LEU A 888 46.91 -96.94 17.07
N ALA A 889 47.27 -95.66 17.15
CA ALA A 889 48.65 -95.18 17.03
C ALA A 889 49.51 -95.52 18.25
N ASN A 890 48.93 -95.55 19.45
CA ASN A 890 49.64 -96.01 20.64
C ASN A 890 49.91 -97.51 20.61
N GLU A 891 48.96 -98.31 20.10
CA GLU A 891 49.15 -99.76 19.91
C GLU A 891 50.16 -100.07 18.77
N ALA A 892 50.11 -99.32 17.67
CA ALA A 892 51.02 -99.50 16.53
C ALA A 892 52.43 -98.93 16.78
N ALA A 893 52.58 -97.90 17.62
CA ALA A 893 53.89 -97.43 18.07
C ALA A 893 54.62 -98.48 18.92
N HIS A 894 53.89 -99.31 19.67
CA HIS A 894 54.45 -100.42 20.42
C HIS A 894 54.88 -101.60 19.54
N LEU A 895 54.27 -101.79 18.37
CA LEU A 895 54.63 -102.85 17.41
C LEU A 895 55.81 -102.49 16.50
N ALA A 896 56.08 -101.19 16.29
CA ALA A 896 57.14 -100.71 15.40
C ALA A 896 58.53 -100.60 16.05
N ASP A 897 58.67 -100.97 17.33
CA ASP A 897 59.90 -100.86 18.13
C ASP A 897 60.61 -102.22 18.34
N LEU A 898 60.27 -103.24 17.53
CA LEU A 898 60.92 -104.55 17.55
C LEU A 898 62.24 -104.51 16.77
N PRO A 899 63.38 -105.01 17.31
CA PRO A 899 64.65 -105.06 16.59
C PRO A 899 64.62 -106.15 15.49
N ASP A 900 65.07 -105.79 14.29
CA ASP A 900 65.24 -106.68 13.15
C ASP A 900 66.44 -107.62 13.40
N ILE A 901 66.24 -108.93 13.37
CA ILE A 901 67.30 -109.94 13.55
C ILE A 901 68.10 -110.06 12.24
N GLY A 902 69.28 -109.42 12.18
CA GLY A 902 70.17 -109.53 11.03
C GLY A 902 70.62 -110.97 10.76
N LEU A 903 70.82 -111.32 9.49
CA LEU A 903 71.12 -112.68 9.02
C LEU A 903 72.47 -112.70 8.29
N LEU A 904 73.46 -113.45 8.79
CA LEU A 904 74.80 -113.57 8.18
C LEU A 904 74.98 -114.92 7.48
N GLU A 905 75.34 -114.90 6.20
CA GLU A 905 75.67 -116.08 5.39
C GLU A 905 77.11 -115.97 4.86
N ILE A 906 78.01 -116.89 5.23
CA ILE A 906 79.41 -116.91 4.73
C ILE A 906 79.61 -118.12 3.81
N THR A 907 79.88 -117.84 2.53
CA THR A 907 80.13 -118.82 1.45
C THR A 907 81.52 -118.68 0.81
N ALA A 908 82.33 -117.72 1.25
CA ALA A 908 83.69 -117.49 0.74
C ALA A 908 84.67 -118.62 1.14
N THR A 909 85.57 -119.02 0.23
CA THR A 909 86.46 -120.17 0.41
C THR A 909 87.68 -119.86 1.32
N ASN A 910 88.16 -118.61 1.36
CA ASN A 910 89.24 -118.14 2.26
C ASN A 910 89.08 -116.64 2.59
N PRO A 911 88.04 -116.21 3.32
CA PRO A 911 87.85 -114.80 3.66
C PRO A 911 88.93 -114.31 4.65
N SER A 912 89.35 -113.06 4.51
CA SER A 912 90.27 -112.44 5.46
C SER A 912 89.57 -112.18 6.81
N ALA A 913 90.34 -112.15 7.89
CA ALA A 913 89.78 -111.92 9.23
C ALA A 913 89.03 -110.58 9.35
N SER A 914 89.39 -109.58 8.54
CA SER A 914 88.69 -108.29 8.49
C SER A 914 87.36 -108.36 7.74
N GLU A 915 87.26 -109.19 6.70
CA GLU A 915 86.01 -109.41 5.96
C GLU A 915 84.98 -110.14 6.81
N ILE A 916 85.40 -111.15 7.57
CA ILE A 916 84.53 -111.85 8.52
C ILE A 916 83.98 -110.86 9.56
N ARG A 917 84.85 -110.07 10.20
CA ARG A 917 84.40 -109.11 11.23
C ARG A 917 83.51 -108.02 10.66
N ALA A 918 83.80 -107.52 9.46
CA ALA A 918 82.94 -106.55 8.79
C ALA A 918 81.55 -107.14 8.51
N ALA A 919 81.49 -108.41 8.11
CA ALA A 919 80.23 -109.11 7.86
C ALA A 919 79.43 -109.35 9.15
N GLU A 920 80.09 -109.77 10.23
CA GLU A 920 79.51 -109.92 11.57
C GLU A 920 78.96 -108.61 12.11
N GLU A 921 79.68 -107.50 11.94
CA GLU A 921 79.26 -106.19 12.44
C GLU A 921 78.04 -105.64 11.70
N MET A 922 77.95 -105.87 10.38
CA MET A 922 76.76 -105.50 9.62
C MET A 922 75.55 -106.36 10.00
N ALA A 923 75.75 -107.65 10.26
CA ALA A 923 74.68 -108.55 10.68
C ALA A 923 74.20 -108.24 12.11
N GLY A 924 75.12 -107.95 13.04
CA GLY A 924 74.80 -107.50 14.40
C GLY A 924 74.08 -106.14 14.44
N ALA A 925 74.19 -105.34 13.38
CA ALA A 925 73.45 -104.09 13.20
C ALA A 925 72.06 -104.27 12.57
N GLY A 926 71.61 -105.53 12.36
CA GLY A 926 70.26 -105.83 11.86
C GLY A 926 70.13 -106.06 10.35
N SER A 927 71.23 -106.00 9.59
CA SER A 927 71.19 -106.23 8.13
C SER A 927 71.30 -107.71 7.74
N ARG A 928 70.79 -108.09 6.55
CA ARG A 928 71.06 -109.37 5.90
C ARG A 928 72.37 -109.30 5.13
N VAL A 929 73.37 -110.06 5.56
CA VAL A 929 74.74 -109.99 5.06
C VAL A 929 75.15 -111.32 4.43
N THR A 930 75.70 -111.29 3.22
CA THR A 930 76.29 -112.44 2.54
C THR A 930 77.76 -112.15 2.23
N LEU A 931 78.69 -112.91 2.81
CA LEU A 931 80.12 -112.89 2.48
C LEU A 931 80.44 -114.06 1.54
N ARG A 932 80.84 -113.79 0.30
CA ARG A 932 80.97 -114.75 -0.80
C ARG A 932 82.29 -114.58 -1.55
N ASP A 933 82.70 -115.60 -2.30
CA ASP A 933 83.83 -115.44 -3.23
C ASP A 933 83.49 -114.45 -4.37
N PRO A 934 84.44 -113.65 -4.86
CA PRO A 934 84.20 -112.68 -5.92
C PRO A 934 83.80 -113.38 -7.22
N VAL A 935 82.67 -113.00 -7.80
CA VAL A 935 82.16 -113.53 -9.06
C VAL A 935 82.21 -112.45 -10.14
N GLY A 936 83.34 -112.33 -10.87
CA GLY A 936 83.42 -111.47 -12.07
C GLY A 936 84.82 -110.93 -12.45
N THR A 937 84.89 -110.18 -13.55
CA THR A 937 86.10 -109.45 -14.00
C THR A 937 86.01 -107.95 -13.64
N ARG A 938 87.16 -107.27 -13.47
CA ARG A 938 87.24 -105.86 -12.99
C ARG A 938 86.43 -104.82 -13.79
N ALA A 939 85.95 -105.14 -14.99
CA ALA A 939 85.18 -104.23 -15.85
C ALA A 939 83.65 -104.43 -15.76
N GLY A 940 83.17 -105.51 -15.11
CA GLY A 940 81.76 -105.90 -15.11
C GLY A 940 81.04 -105.80 -13.76
N GLY A 941 81.69 -105.28 -12.70
CA GLY A 941 81.04 -104.99 -11.43
C GLY A 941 80.55 -106.22 -10.66
N GLY A 942 81.46 -106.91 -9.97
CA GLY A 942 81.12 -108.11 -9.19
C GLY A 942 82.24 -108.64 -8.30
N THR A 943 83.27 -107.84 -8.02
CA THR A 943 84.45 -108.23 -7.24
C THR A 943 84.35 -107.86 -5.76
N SER A 944 83.15 -107.55 -5.28
CA SER A 944 82.90 -107.27 -3.87
C SER A 944 82.40 -108.55 -3.20
N ASP A 945 83.14 -108.94 -2.18
CA ASP A 945 82.98 -110.21 -1.47
C ASP A 945 81.86 -110.09 -0.42
N LEU A 946 81.43 -108.87 -0.08
CA LEU A 946 80.38 -108.60 0.91
C LEU A 946 79.12 -108.03 0.26
N VAL A 947 77.95 -108.60 0.54
CA VAL A 947 76.63 -108.10 0.12
C VAL A 947 75.81 -107.82 1.36
N VAL A 948 75.21 -106.63 1.47
CA VAL A 948 74.37 -106.23 2.61
C VAL A 948 73.03 -105.77 2.08
N ASP A 949 71.94 -106.42 2.50
CA ASP A 949 70.55 -106.17 2.09
C ASP A 949 70.35 -106.15 0.56
N GLY A 950 71.12 -106.98 -0.15
CA GLY A 950 71.11 -107.09 -1.62
C GLY A 950 71.96 -106.04 -2.35
N VAL A 951 72.68 -105.18 -1.64
CA VAL A 951 73.59 -104.16 -2.18
C VAL A 951 75.05 -104.59 -2.01
N LEU A 952 75.92 -104.28 -2.98
CA LEU A 952 77.35 -104.64 -2.94
C LEU A 952 78.12 -103.75 -1.95
N TRP A 953 78.86 -104.35 -1.04
CA TRP A 953 79.75 -103.67 -0.09
C TRP A 953 81.17 -104.17 -0.19
N ASP A 954 82.14 -103.31 0.12
CA ASP A 954 83.55 -103.67 0.04
C ASP A 954 84.25 -103.38 1.37
N VAL A 955 85.21 -104.22 1.75
CA VAL A 955 85.95 -104.12 3.01
C VAL A 955 87.33 -103.53 2.74
N TYR A 956 87.74 -102.58 3.55
CA TYR A 956 89.04 -101.92 3.46
C TYR A 956 89.76 -101.93 4.81
N SER A 957 90.90 -102.61 4.88
CA SER A 957 91.68 -102.74 6.12
C SER A 957 93.04 -102.05 5.98
N PRO A 958 93.12 -100.73 6.19
CA PRO A 958 94.38 -99.99 6.15
C PRO A 958 95.33 -100.36 7.31
N THR A 959 96.63 -100.20 7.08
CA THR A 959 97.69 -100.32 8.10
C THR A 959 98.54 -99.05 8.26
N GLY A 960 98.27 -98.00 7.46
CA GLY A 960 98.93 -96.69 7.57
C GLY A 960 98.15 -95.71 8.45
N THR A 961 98.62 -94.47 8.59
CA THR A 961 97.95 -93.41 9.39
C THR A 961 97.58 -92.15 8.60
N SER A 962 97.79 -92.14 7.28
CA SER A 962 97.47 -90.98 6.42
C SER A 962 95.99 -90.98 5.98
N ILE A 963 95.20 -90.08 6.55
CA ILE A 963 93.76 -89.94 6.28
C ILE A 963 93.45 -89.67 4.80
N ASP A 964 94.14 -88.73 4.16
CA ASP A 964 93.89 -88.38 2.75
C ASP A 964 94.21 -89.56 1.80
N SER A 965 95.26 -90.32 2.10
CA SER A 965 95.62 -91.53 1.34
C SER A 965 94.54 -92.61 1.48
N MET A 966 93.96 -92.77 2.68
CA MET A 966 92.87 -93.72 2.92
C MET A 966 91.58 -93.30 2.22
N LEU A 967 91.16 -92.03 2.34
CA LEU A 967 89.98 -91.53 1.65
C LEU A 967 90.12 -91.66 0.12
N GLY A 968 91.31 -91.42 -0.43
CA GLY A 968 91.59 -91.66 -1.84
C GLY A 968 91.51 -93.14 -2.25
N LYS A 969 91.86 -94.08 -1.36
CA LYS A 969 91.72 -95.53 -1.61
C LYS A 969 90.27 -96.00 -1.47
N ILE A 970 89.53 -95.49 -0.49
CA ILE A 970 88.09 -95.71 -0.34
C ILE A 970 87.37 -95.22 -1.60
N ALA A 971 87.68 -94.02 -2.07
CA ALA A 971 87.11 -93.47 -3.28
C ALA A 971 87.34 -94.34 -4.53
N LYS A 972 88.45 -95.07 -4.64
CA LYS A 972 88.71 -96.00 -5.76
C LYS A 972 87.82 -97.25 -5.74
N LYS A 973 87.15 -97.57 -4.62
CA LYS A 973 86.24 -98.71 -4.49
C LYS A 973 84.84 -98.43 -5.08
N TYR A 974 84.55 -97.20 -5.55
CA TYR A 974 83.27 -96.84 -6.18
C TYR A 974 82.87 -97.78 -7.32
N SER A 975 83.83 -98.17 -8.15
CA SER A 975 83.64 -99.10 -9.28
C SER A 975 83.50 -100.57 -8.87
N GLN A 976 83.61 -100.89 -7.58
CA GLN A 976 83.45 -102.24 -7.03
C GLN A 976 82.09 -102.40 -6.35
N VAL A 977 81.57 -101.32 -5.76
CA VAL A 977 80.32 -101.31 -4.97
C VAL A 977 79.11 -100.75 -5.74
N HIS A 978 79.30 -100.04 -6.86
CA HIS A 978 78.23 -99.54 -7.76
C HIS A 978 77.03 -98.88 -7.04
N GLY A 979 77.29 -97.93 -6.15
CA GLY A 979 76.25 -97.27 -5.35
C GLY A 979 76.10 -97.82 -3.92
N GLY A 980 76.72 -98.96 -3.62
CA GLY A 980 76.79 -99.53 -2.27
C GLY A 980 77.87 -98.90 -1.39
N GLY A 981 78.20 -99.55 -0.27
CA GLY A 981 79.02 -98.96 0.79
C GLY A 981 80.42 -99.57 0.94
N VAL A 982 81.30 -98.87 1.66
CA VAL A 982 82.64 -99.37 2.03
C VAL A 982 82.78 -99.43 3.54
N ILE A 983 83.15 -100.60 4.05
CA ILE A 983 83.44 -100.82 5.47
C ILE A 983 84.95 -100.73 5.69
N VAL A 984 85.38 -99.90 6.63
CA VAL A 984 86.79 -99.62 6.91
C VAL A 984 87.18 -100.17 8.29
N ASP A 985 88.00 -101.22 8.32
CA ASP A 985 88.54 -101.82 9.56
C ASP A 985 89.79 -101.05 10.01
N LEU A 986 89.64 -100.21 11.04
CA LEU A 986 90.68 -99.28 11.50
C LEU A 986 91.61 -99.89 12.56
N ARG A 987 91.39 -101.13 13.02
CA ARG A 987 92.17 -101.80 14.09
C ARG A 987 93.69 -101.77 13.91
N GLY A 988 94.16 -101.77 12.66
CA GLY A 988 95.58 -101.75 12.31
C GLY A 988 96.21 -100.35 12.20
N THR A 989 95.46 -99.27 12.47
CA THR A 989 95.90 -97.90 12.18
C THR A 989 96.09 -97.03 13.42
N GLY A 990 95.41 -97.31 14.52
CA GLY A 990 95.36 -96.42 15.69
C GLY A 990 94.57 -95.11 15.47
N LEU A 991 93.80 -95.02 14.39
CA LEU A 991 92.87 -93.92 14.09
C LEU A 991 91.44 -94.35 14.39
N SER A 992 90.58 -93.39 14.74
CA SER A 992 89.15 -93.57 14.98
C SER A 992 88.30 -92.93 13.88
N ALA A 993 87.01 -93.23 13.83
CA ALA A 993 86.08 -92.60 12.88
C ALA A 993 86.04 -91.05 13.00
N ALA A 994 86.33 -90.52 14.19
CA ALA A 994 86.34 -89.08 14.45
C ALA A 994 87.48 -88.36 13.69
N ASP A 995 88.62 -89.02 13.48
CA ASP A 995 89.76 -88.47 12.73
C ASP A 995 89.41 -88.21 11.24
N PHE A 996 88.40 -88.90 10.73
CA PHE A 996 87.84 -88.69 9.38
C PHE A 996 86.74 -87.63 9.33
N GLY A 997 86.36 -87.04 10.47
CA GLY A 997 85.20 -86.15 10.64
C GLY A 997 83.87 -86.88 10.82
N GLY A 998 83.90 -88.19 11.09
CA GLY A 998 82.73 -89.07 11.12
C GLY A 998 82.36 -89.63 9.73
N ALA A 999 81.47 -90.63 9.72
CA ALA A 999 81.05 -91.36 8.53
C ALA A 999 80.48 -90.46 7.41
N ALA A 1000 79.59 -89.52 7.77
CA ALA A 1000 78.95 -88.61 6.81
C ALA A 1000 79.97 -87.65 6.16
N GLU A 1001 80.95 -87.17 6.92
CA GLU A 1001 82.00 -86.29 6.42
C GLU A 1001 82.99 -87.04 5.51
N ALA A 1002 83.39 -88.25 5.93
CA ALA A 1002 84.22 -89.13 5.11
C ALA A 1002 83.55 -89.44 3.78
N LEU A 1003 82.26 -89.80 3.79
CA LEU A 1003 81.45 -90.05 2.60
C LEU A 1003 81.39 -88.83 1.68
N ARG A 1004 81.16 -87.64 2.23
CA ARG A 1004 81.13 -86.38 1.47
C ARG A 1004 82.46 -86.08 0.78
N ARG A 1005 83.58 -86.28 1.48
CA ARG A 1005 84.95 -86.11 0.93
C ARG A 1005 85.25 -87.15 -0.16
N VAL A 1006 84.89 -88.41 0.08
CA VAL A 1006 85.04 -89.52 -0.87
C VAL A 1006 84.24 -89.25 -2.15
N ASN A 1007 82.95 -88.93 -2.04
CA ASN A 1007 82.10 -88.63 -3.19
C ASN A 1007 82.51 -87.32 -3.90
N GLY A 1008 83.09 -86.36 -3.18
CA GLY A 1008 83.75 -85.19 -3.79
C GLY A 1008 84.95 -85.55 -4.68
N MET A 1009 85.79 -86.51 -4.24
CA MET A 1009 86.91 -87.02 -5.05
C MET A 1009 86.42 -87.81 -6.27
N ILE A 1010 85.41 -88.67 -6.12
CA ILE A 1010 84.88 -89.46 -7.24
C ILE A 1010 84.30 -88.54 -8.33
N LYS A 1011 83.56 -87.50 -7.92
CA LYS A 1011 83.04 -86.46 -8.84
C LYS A 1011 84.15 -85.70 -9.55
N SER A 1012 85.25 -85.37 -8.85
CA SER A 1012 86.38 -84.66 -9.47
C SER A 1012 87.13 -85.51 -10.51
N TRP A 1013 87.01 -86.84 -10.44
CA TRP A 1013 87.49 -87.77 -11.47
C TRP A 1013 86.54 -87.94 -12.66
N GLY A 1014 85.41 -87.22 -12.69
CA GLY A 1014 84.42 -87.26 -13.77
C GLY A 1014 83.59 -88.54 -13.81
N LYS A 1015 83.40 -89.20 -12.65
CA LYS A 1015 82.64 -90.46 -12.54
C LYS A 1015 81.25 -90.19 -11.98
N ALA A 1016 80.23 -90.81 -12.59
CA ALA A 1016 78.82 -90.61 -12.23
C ALA A 1016 78.36 -91.51 -11.07
N GLU A 1017 78.98 -92.70 -10.90
CA GLU A 1017 78.69 -93.61 -9.81
C GLU A 1017 79.38 -93.15 -8.52
N LEU A 1018 78.63 -93.07 -7.43
CA LEU A 1018 79.10 -92.63 -6.11
C LEU A 1018 79.04 -93.79 -5.12
N ILE A 1019 79.76 -93.67 -4.00
CA ILE A 1019 79.62 -94.59 -2.87
C ILE A 1019 78.40 -94.14 -2.05
N GLY A 1020 77.55 -95.08 -1.67
CA GLY A 1020 76.32 -94.80 -0.91
C GLY A 1020 76.59 -94.55 0.57
N GLU A 1021 77.55 -95.26 1.16
CA GLU A 1021 77.88 -95.17 2.59
C GLU A 1021 79.35 -95.52 2.88
N VAL A 1022 79.93 -94.92 3.93
CA VAL A 1022 81.22 -95.34 4.49
C VAL A 1022 81.01 -95.64 5.97
N ARG A 1023 81.30 -96.88 6.38
CA ARG A 1023 81.21 -97.31 7.78
C ARG A 1023 82.61 -97.62 8.32
N PHE A 1024 82.92 -97.15 9.51
CA PHE A 1024 84.20 -97.41 10.17
C PHE A 1024 83.98 -98.35 11.35
N PHE A 1025 84.89 -99.28 11.57
CA PHE A 1025 84.85 -100.15 12.75
C PHE A 1025 86.23 -100.48 13.29
N GLY A 1026 86.29 -100.75 14.59
CA GLY A 1026 87.49 -101.20 15.30
C GLY A 1026 88.64 -100.18 15.40
N GLY A 1027 88.37 -98.87 15.26
CA GLY A 1027 89.35 -97.79 15.40
C GLY A 1027 89.05 -96.84 16.55
#